data_AF-A0A8U0QP57-F1
#
_entry.id   AF-A0A8U0QP57-F1
#
_cell.length_a   1.000
_cell.length_b   1.000
_cell.length_c   1.000
_cell.angle_alpha   90.00
_cell.angle_beta   90.00
_cell.angle_gamma   90.00
#
_symmetry.space_group_name_H-M   'P 1'
#
loop_
_entity.id
_entity.type
_entity.pdbx_description
1 polymer ?
#
loop_
_entity_poly.entity_id
_entity_poly.type
_entity_poly.pdbx_seq_one_letter_code
_entity_poly.pdbx_strand_id
1 'polypeptide(L)'
;MHTAGDEDLYLQQAVVFIEDAIQYRSINHRVDTNSLRLYRWYYSRLWQWGLGLTIAVVLMLAFIERPSSFSYTSDPRFRPPPWEPPCGLTEGIEIVCLVIFAIDFATKSYLIGWEEFQKRKWLMVYILAVSASVIDWALTLSMYCDQNLRVRRLIRPFFLLQNSTLMKKTLKCIKRTLPEIASVILLLALHLCLFTMIGMLLFAKGEKPKQNGEWEAYFRDLPTSLSSLLVLLTTANNPDVMIPAYSLNRGYSIFFILFSGFGSYFLMNLLTAIVYNQFRGYLLMSVQASILRRRLGVRAAFEVMSCQGRGQDATHSEENVERVRVDASLQVMARVQMKSYYRQAIIKRVQQLSDGFIQWEAFRRLFDELDKDRIKEHPPKPEYNSSLLQRLQLVFSHYYVTVVGNAVALTNVMCICTILVLDSEKSIAERDDYCMEVINCFFILYYLMEMSLKILAFGWRGYLSYRNNIFDGLLTVCLLVLQITIFATYRLPFPKWNPALPGLMSLWEMVRLVNMLIVVRFLRIIPDIKLMSLIASTLVDLVKNLRAFAGILVVVFYVFAVLGIWLFQGAITAPGQMSVMSNSSMKNITVECGSYEQLGYWPNNFDDFASSLVLLYNVMVVNNWQVFMDAYTRYTTEWSKVYFVSWWLTSSVMWVNLFVALILENFIYKWDRSVMCSVADVERTGYETTVQLMFREQIQEPTEEELVTQLHQHPHLHLS
;
A
#
# COMPACT_ATOMS: atom_id res chain seq x y z
N MET A 1 54.10 -2.26 10.92
CA MET A 1 53.62 -3.57 11.41
C MET A 1 52.11 -3.47 11.55
N HIS A 2 51.35 -3.72 10.48
CA HIS A 2 49.89 -3.82 10.58
C HIS A 2 49.55 -5.14 11.27
N THR A 3 48.68 -5.09 12.27
CA THR A 3 48.22 -6.30 12.95
C THR A 3 47.16 -6.98 12.08
N ALA A 4 47.04 -8.31 12.14
CA ALA A 4 46.01 -9.05 11.39
C ALA A 4 44.56 -8.56 11.69
N GLY A 5 44.36 -7.83 12.80
CA GLY A 5 43.10 -7.18 13.13
C GLY A 5 42.76 -5.95 12.28
N ASP A 6 43.75 -5.22 11.77
CA ASP A 6 43.54 -4.03 10.94
C ASP A 6 43.07 -4.43 9.53
N GLU A 7 43.62 -5.52 8.98
CA GLU A 7 43.22 -6.05 7.68
C GLU A 7 41.77 -6.55 7.68
N ASP A 8 41.35 -7.27 8.73
CA ASP A 8 39.96 -7.73 8.84
C ASP A 8 38.99 -6.56 9.08
N LEU A 9 39.44 -5.46 9.70
CA LEU A 9 38.66 -4.23 9.84
C LEU A 9 38.40 -3.56 8.48
N TYR A 10 39.43 -3.29 7.68
CA TYR A 10 39.27 -2.69 6.35
C TYR A 10 38.38 -3.54 5.43
N LEU A 11 38.51 -4.86 5.53
CA LEU A 11 37.67 -5.79 4.78
C LEU A 11 36.20 -5.73 5.23
N GLN A 12 35.94 -5.65 6.55
CA GLN A 12 34.59 -5.45 7.07
C GLN A 12 33.99 -4.10 6.66
N GLN A 13 34.78 -3.03 6.62
CA GLN A 13 34.36 -1.71 6.14
C GLN A 13 33.92 -1.75 4.68
N ALA A 14 34.74 -2.31 3.80
CA ALA A 14 34.43 -2.45 2.38
C ALA A 14 33.14 -3.27 2.15
N VAL A 15 32.95 -4.35 2.91
CA VAL A 15 31.72 -5.16 2.87
C VAL A 15 30.50 -4.32 3.22
N VAL A 16 30.54 -3.55 4.30
CA VAL A 16 29.39 -2.74 4.75
C VAL A 16 29.09 -1.60 3.77
N PHE A 17 30.10 -0.94 3.21
CA PHE A 17 29.89 0.12 2.21
C PHE A 17 29.26 -0.40 0.91
N ILE A 18 29.65 -1.61 0.47
CA ILE A 18 29.01 -2.26 -0.68
C ILE A 18 27.57 -2.67 -0.34
N GLU A 19 27.31 -3.24 0.84
CA GLU A 19 25.96 -3.58 1.29
C GLU A 19 25.05 -2.32 1.35
N ASP A 20 25.60 -1.19 1.83
CA ASP A 20 24.91 0.10 1.87
C ASP A 20 24.68 0.69 0.47
N ALA A 21 25.63 0.54 -0.44
CA ALA A 21 25.50 0.97 -1.83
C ALA A 21 24.38 0.19 -2.57
N ILE A 22 24.29 -1.12 -2.33
CA ILE A 22 23.23 -1.98 -2.89
C ILE A 22 21.85 -1.59 -2.34
N GLN A 23 21.77 -1.20 -1.06
CA GLN A 23 20.53 -0.85 -0.37
C GLN A 23 20.22 0.67 -0.36
N TYR A 24 21.00 1.49 -1.08
CA TYR A 24 20.83 2.95 -1.17
C TYR A 24 20.89 3.70 0.18
N ARG A 25 21.70 3.20 1.11
CA ARG A 25 21.91 3.77 2.46
C ARG A 25 23.01 4.83 2.44
N SER A 26 23.05 5.65 3.49
CA SER A 26 24.08 6.68 3.69
C SER A 26 25.21 6.16 4.59
N ILE A 27 26.45 6.56 4.33
CA ILE A 27 27.69 6.07 4.98
C ILE A 27 27.93 6.73 6.36
N ASN A 28 26.94 7.41 6.93
CA ASN A 28 27.07 8.19 8.14
C ASN A 28 26.93 7.35 9.42
N HIS A 29 27.75 6.32 9.58
CA HIS A 29 27.77 5.46 10.75
C HIS A 29 29.20 5.29 11.28
N ARG A 30 29.33 4.95 12.56
CA ARG A 30 30.62 4.64 13.18
C ARG A 30 31.25 3.39 12.57
N VAL A 31 32.56 3.41 12.41
CA VAL A 31 33.30 2.44 11.59
C VAL A 31 34.15 1.47 12.43
N ASP A 32 33.90 1.38 13.74
CA ASP A 32 34.60 0.45 14.64
C ASP A 32 34.18 -1.01 14.39
N THR A 33 35.04 -1.98 14.67
CA THR A 33 34.77 -3.43 14.51
C THR A 33 33.45 -3.87 15.18
N ASN A 34 33.22 -3.47 16.43
CA ASN A 34 32.01 -3.80 17.18
C ASN A 34 30.77 -3.07 16.62
N SER A 35 30.95 -1.80 16.21
CA SER A 35 29.90 -0.97 15.62
C SER A 35 29.42 -1.55 14.28
N LEU A 36 30.33 -2.03 13.43
CA LEU A 36 30.01 -2.69 12.15
C LEU A 36 29.29 -4.03 12.34
N ARG A 37 29.69 -4.84 13.33
CA ARG A 37 28.97 -6.09 13.68
C ARG A 37 27.55 -5.80 14.14
N LEU A 38 27.38 -4.81 15.02
CA LEU A 38 26.05 -4.38 15.48
C LEU A 38 25.22 -3.81 14.33
N TYR A 39 25.83 -3.04 13.42
CA TYR A 39 25.18 -2.49 12.22
C TYR A 39 24.63 -3.60 11.32
N ARG A 40 25.43 -4.64 11.02
CA ARG A 40 24.99 -5.79 10.22
C ARG A 40 23.89 -6.59 10.91
N TRP A 41 23.97 -6.76 12.24
CA TRP A 41 22.90 -7.41 13.00
C TRP A 41 21.60 -6.59 12.98
N TYR A 42 21.68 -5.29 13.18
CA TYR A 42 20.54 -4.36 13.15
C TYR A 42 19.84 -4.37 11.78
N TYR A 43 20.61 -4.39 10.69
CA TYR A 43 20.07 -4.46 9.33
C TYR A 43 19.80 -5.87 8.82
N SER A 44 19.93 -6.88 9.68
CA SER A 44 19.55 -8.25 9.34
C SER A 44 18.05 -8.36 9.05
N ARG A 45 17.67 -9.32 8.21
CA ARG A 45 16.27 -9.53 7.83
C ARG A 45 15.38 -9.84 9.03
N LEU A 46 15.91 -10.58 10.01
CA LEU A 46 15.15 -11.00 11.19
C LEU A 46 14.80 -9.79 12.08
N TRP A 47 15.78 -8.93 12.39
CA TRP A 47 15.53 -7.75 13.21
C TRP A 47 14.57 -6.76 12.53
N GLN A 48 14.79 -6.47 11.24
CA GLN A 48 13.94 -5.56 10.48
C GLN A 48 12.50 -6.09 10.31
N TRP A 49 12.33 -7.41 10.14
CA TRP A 49 11.01 -8.03 10.09
C TRP A 49 10.32 -8.00 11.46
N GLY A 50 11.07 -8.27 12.54
CA GLY A 50 10.58 -8.13 13.91
C GLY A 50 10.09 -6.70 14.21
N LEU A 51 10.86 -5.68 13.84
CA LEU A 51 10.45 -4.27 13.98
C LEU A 51 9.21 -3.94 13.13
N GLY A 52 9.11 -4.51 11.92
CA GLY A 52 7.91 -4.38 11.09
C GLY A 52 6.68 -4.99 11.75
N LEU A 53 6.83 -6.17 12.36
CA LEU A 53 5.76 -6.86 13.08
C LEU A 53 5.31 -6.08 14.31
N THR A 54 6.24 -5.51 15.09
CA THR A 54 5.86 -4.71 16.28
C THR A 54 5.09 -3.45 15.90
N ILE A 55 5.49 -2.76 14.82
CA ILE A 55 4.71 -1.62 14.29
C ILE A 55 3.30 -2.07 13.87
N ALA A 56 3.18 -3.21 13.18
CA ALA A 56 1.89 -3.74 12.77
C ALA A 56 1.00 -4.07 13.99
N VAL A 57 1.57 -4.70 15.03
CA VAL A 57 0.85 -5.03 16.27
C VAL A 57 0.35 -3.76 16.98
N VAL A 58 1.19 -2.74 17.12
CA VAL A 58 0.81 -1.47 17.78
C VAL A 58 -0.32 -0.74 17.05
N LEU A 59 -0.30 -0.75 15.71
CA LEU A 59 -1.39 -0.17 14.91
C LEU A 59 -2.67 -1.01 14.98
N MET A 60 -2.55 -2.34 14.98
CA MET A 60 -3.72 -3.24 15.09
C MET A 60 -4.37 -3.21 16.47
N LEU A 61 -3.64 -2.80 17.51
CA LEU A 61 -4.17 -2.67 18.87
C LEU A 61 -5.39 -1.72 18.93
N ALA A 62 -5.51 -0.77 18.00
CA ALA A 62 -6.66 0.13 17.87
C ALA A 62 -8.00 -0.59 17.63
N PHE A 63 -8.00 -1.81 17.07
CA PHE A 63 -9.23 -2.60 16.88
C PHE A 63 -9.69 -3.29 18.18
N ILE A 64 -8.76 -3.55 19.10
CA ILE A 64 -8.99 -4.33 20.33
C ILE A 64 -9.29 -3.41 21.51
N GLU A 65 -8.62 -2.27 21.57
CA GLU A 65 -8.80 -1.29 22.65
C GLU A 65 -10.21 -0.68 22.69
N ARG A 66 -10.56 -0.07 23.83
CA ARG A 66 -11.82 0.68 23.97
C ARG A 66 -11.82 1.95 23.09
N PRO A 67 -12.85 2.21 22.26
CA PRO A 67 -13.99 1.34 21.95
C PRO A 67 -13.59 0.18 21.02
N SER A 68 -13.98 -1.04 21.37
CA SER A 68 -13.56 -2.22 20.60
C SER A 68 -14.38 -2.38 19.33
N SER A 69 -13.70 -2.75 18.25
CA SER A 69 -14.30 -3.00 16.94
C SER A 69 -14.79 -4.44 16.79
N PHE A 70 -14.62 -5.29 17.81
CA PHE A 70 -15.07 -6.68 17.80
C PHE A 70 -16.57 -6.78 18.08
N SER A 71 -17.36 -6.44 17.06
CA SER A 71 -18.80 -6.69 16.99
C SER A 71 -19.16 -7.18 15.59
N TYR A 72 -20.17 -8.05 15.48
CA TYR A 72 -20.63 -8.56 14.19
C TYR A 72 -21.20 -7.46 13.27
N THR A 73 -21.80 -6.43 13.86
CA THR A 73 -22.36 -5.27 13.16
C THR A 73 -21.94 -3.98 13.85
N SER A 74 -21.75 -2.92 13.06
CA SER A 74 -21.55 -1.55 13.55
C SER A 74 -22.86 -0.78 13.69
N ASP A 75 -23.99 -1.33 13.25
CA ASP A 75 -25.30 -0.66 13.30
C ASP A 75 -25.77 -0.47 14.75
N PRO A 76 -25.88 0.77 15.26
CA PRO A 76 -26.29 1.05 16.64
C PRO A 76 -27.66 0.45 17.00
N ARG A 77 -28.52 0.16 16.00
CA ARG A 77 -29.86 -0.40 16.24
C ARG A 77 -29.84 -1.86 16.70
N PHE A 78 -28.83 -2.63 16.28
CA PHE A 78 -28.76 -4.07 16.50
C PHE A 78 -27.38 -4.52 17.02
N ARG A 79 -26.54 -3.58 17.45
CA ARG A 79 -25.17 -3.85 17.89
C ARG A 79 -25.18 -4.63 19.22
N PRO A 80 -24.53 -5.81 19.29
CA PRO A 80 -24.32 -6.50 20.55
C PRO A 80 -23.34 -5.71 21.44
N PRO A 81 -23.35 -5.90 22.77
CA PRO A 81 -22.40 -5.22 23.65
C PRO A 81 -20.96 -5.50 23.18
N PRO A 82 -20.12 -4.47 23.04
CA PRO A 82 -18.76 -4.63 22.56
C PRO A 82 -17.94 -5.47 23.55
N TRP A 83 -17.04 -6.32 23.04
CA TRP A 83 -16.14 -7.07 23.90
C TRP A 83 -15.10 -6.12 24.51
N GLU A 84 -15.10 -5.96 25.82
CA GLU A 84 -14.14 -5.11 26.51
C GLU A 84 -12.94 -5.92 27.02
N PRO A 85 -11.70 -5.57 26.63
CA PRO A 85 -10.52 -6.24 27.14
C PRO A 85 -10.33 -5.94 28.64
N PRO A 86 -9.83 -6.90 29.44
CA PRO A 86 -9.49 -6.64 30.84
C PRO A 86 -8.39 -5.58 30.95
N CYS A 87 -8.47 -4.75 31.99
CA CYS A 87 -7.45 -3.75 32.28
C CYS A 87 -6.07 -4.41 32.41
N GLY A 88 -5.09 -3.90 31.67
CA GLY A 88 -3.71 -4.41 31.66
C GLY A 88 -3.32 -5.26 30.45
N LEU A 89 -4.25 -5.92 29.74
CA LEU A 89 -3.89 -6.73 28.56
C LEU A 89 -3.34 -5.87 27.42
N THR A 90 -4.10 -4.86 27.00
CA THR A 90 -3.70 -3.93 25.93
C THR A 90 -2.48 -3.10 26.34
N GLU A 91 -2.45 -2.66 27.60
CA GLU A 91 -1.34 -1.89 28.18
C GLU A 91 -0.04 -2.72 28.28
N GLY A 92 -0.16 -4.03 28.55
CA GLY A 92 0.95 -4.97 28.59
C GLY A 92 1.57 -5.22 27.21
N ILE A 93 0.73 -5.39 26.18
CA ILE A 93 1.22 -5.49 24.79
C ILE A 93 1.90 -4.17 24.38
N GLU A 94 1.32 -3.04 24.76
CA GLU A 94 1.83 -1.71 24.41
C GLU A 94 3.21 -1.42 25.03
N ILE A 95 3.42 -1.72 26.32
CA ILE A 95 4.73 -1.50 26.96
C ILE A 95 5.83 -2.38 26.34
N VAL A 96 5.51 -3.62 25.97
CA VAL A 96 6.47 -4.50 25.27
C VAL A 96 6.90 -3.87 23.95
N CYS A 97 5.96 -3.32 23.18
CA CYS A 97 6.28 -2.62 21.94
C CYS A 97 7.10 -1.33 22.19
N LEU A 98 6.77 -0.54 23.22
CA LEU A 98 7.52 0.66 23.58
C LEU A 98 8.96 0.35 24.00
N VAL A 99 9.19 -0.75 24.72
CA VAL A 99 10.55 -1.21 25.07
C VAL A 99 11.33 -1.56 23.82
N ILE A 100 10.71 -2.25 22.84
CA ILE A 100 11.37 -2.56 21.57
C ILE A 100 11.72 -1.27 20.80
N PHE A 101 10.84 -0.26 20.79
CA PHE A 101 11.14 1.03 20.19
C PHE A 101 12.26 1.80 20.92
N ALA A 102 12.32 1.71 22.25
CA ALA A 102 13.42 2.29 23.03
C ALA A 102 14.77 1.61 22.69
N ILE A 103 14.79 0.29 22.51
CA ILE A 103 15.98 -0.44 22.07
C ILE A 103 16.37 -0.07 20.63
N ASP A 104 15.40 0.03 19.71
CA ASP A 104 15.64 0.49 18.34
C ASP A 104 16.21 1.93 18.32
N PHE A 105 15.68 2.81 19.15
CA PHE A 105 16.20 4.17 19.31
C PHE A 105 17.64 4.16 19.85
N ALA A 106 17.91 3.42 20.94
CA ALA A 106 19.22 3.34 21.57
C ALA A 106 20.29 2.81 20.60
N THR A 107 19.97 1.74 19.86
CA THR A 107 20.86 1.15 18.85
C THR A 107 21.14 2.13 17.70
N LYS A 108 20.11 2.81 17.17
CA LYS A 108 20.30 3.86 16.14
C LYS A 108 21.15 5.03 16.63
N SER A 109 20.89 5.51 17.85
CA SER A 109 21.64 6.63 18.44
C SER A 109 23.11 6.30 18.61
N TYR A 110 23.41 5.08 19.08
CA TYR A 110 24.78 4.57 19.22
C TYR A 110 25.50 4.45 17.87
N LEU A 111 24.85 3.86 16.85
CA LEU A 111 25.47 3.61 15.53
C LEU A 111 25.78 4.88 14.75
N ILE A 112 24.92 5.91 14.84
CA ILE A 112 25.07 7.17 14.10
C ILE A 112 26.05 8.13 14.82
N GLY A 113 26.11 8.07 16.15
CA GLY A 113 26.91 8.99 16.95
C GLY A 113 26.15 10.27 17.35
N TRP A 114 26.60 10.89 18.45
CA TRP A 114 25.87 11.96 19.14
C TRP A 114 25.75 13.27 18.36
N GLU A 115 26.82 13.70 17.68
CA GLU A 115 26.81 14.96 16.92
C GLU A 115 25.91 14.88 15.68
N GLU A 116 25.98 13.76 14.96
CA GLU A 116 25.10 13.48 13.83
C GLU A 116 23.64 13.29 14.26
N PHE A 117 23.43 12.71 15.45
CA PHE A 117 22.10 12.52 16.03
C PHE A 117 21.36 13.84 16.20
N GLN A 118 22.00 14.87 16.77
CA GLN A 118 21.37 16.18 16.98
C GLN A 118 21.01 16.88 15.66
N LYS A 119 21.77 16.64 14.58
CA LYS A 119 21.48 17.19 13.25
C LYS A 119 20.24 16.55 12.61
N ARG A 120 19.89 15.30 12.97
CA ARG A 120 18.78 14.55 12.36
C ARG A 120 17.46 14.78 13.09
N LYS A 121 16.67 15.74 12.61
CA LYS A 121 15.32 16.09 13.14
C LYS A 121 14.38 14.88 13.34
N TRP A 122 14.41 13.88 12.47
CA TRP A 122 13.59 12.66 12.58
C TRP A 122 13.91 11.82 13.82
N LEU A 123 15.17 11.80 14.28
CA LEU A 123 15.56 11.06 15.49
C LEU A 123 15.16 11.84 16.75
N MET A 124 15.24 13.18 16.70
CA MET A 124 14.75 14.05 17.78
C MET A 124 13.24 13.93 17.99
N VAL A 125 12.44 13.89 16.92
CA VAL A 125 11.00 13.66 17.05
C VAL A 125 10.73 12.23 17.55
N TYR A 126 11.59 11.27 17.24
CA TYR A 126 11.41 9.88 17.68
C TYR A 126 11.61 9.72 19.20
N ILE A 127 12.65 10.31 19.79
CA ILE A 127 12.80 10.29 21.25
C ILE A 127 11.64 11.00 21.94
N LEU A 128 11.16 12.12 21.38
CA LEU A 128 10.01 12.86 21.91
C LEU A 128 8.72 12.02 21.83
N ALA A 129 8.50 11.32 20.72
CA ALA A 129 7.34 10.45 20.54
C ALA A 129 7.35 9.25 21.51
N VAL A 130 8.52 8.61 21.68
CA VAL A 130 8.67 7.50 22.63
C VAL A 130 8.48 7.98 24.06
N SER A 131 9.09 9.10 24.46
CA SER A 131 8.93 9.64 25.82
C SER A 131 7.49 10.05 26.12
N ALA A 132 6.83 10.76 25.20
CA ALA A 132 5.42 11.13 25.33
C ALA A 132 4.51 9.89 25.45
N SER A 133 4.80 8.82 24.70
CA SER A 133 4.03 7.57 24.76
C SER A 133 4.23 6.83 26.09
N VAL A 134 5.45 6.84 26.64
CA VAL A 134 5.74 6.23 27.96
C VAL A 134 5.07 7.01 29.09
N ILE A 135 5.04 8.35 29.01
CA ILE A 135 4.36 9.19 30.00
C ILE A 135 2.85 8.91 29.97
N ASP A 136 2.22 8.93 28.79
CA ASP A 136 0.78 8.66 28.65
C ASP A 136 0.41 7.23 29.10
N TRP A 137 1.26 6.24 28.81
CA TRP A 137 1.10 4.87 29.32
C TRP A 137 1.14 4.81 30.85
N ALA A 138 2.11 5.48 31.48
CA ALA A 138 2.22 5.52 32.94
C ALA A 138 1.02 6.23 33.59
N LEU A 139 0.48 7.28 32.95
CA LEU A 139 -0.73 7.98 33.39
C LEU A 139 -1.99 7.09 33.27
N THR A 140 -2.14 6.36 32.16
CA THR A 140 -3.28 5.44 32.00
C THR A 140 -3.24 4.31 33.02
N LEU A 141 -2.05 3.79 33.34
CA LEU A 141 -1.89 2.76 34.36
C LEU A 141 -2.20 3.28 35.77
N SER A 142 -1.77 4.50 36.10
CA SER A 142 -2.05 5.11 37.42
C SER A 142 -3.54 5.42 37.62
N MET A 143 -4.27 5.68 36.54
CA MET A 143 -5.73 5.91 36.55
C MET A 143 -6.57 4.63 36.36
N TYR A 144 -6.01 3.43 36.62
CA TYR A 144 -6.73 2.15 36.49
C TYR A 144 -7.43 1.95 35.14
N CYS A 145 -6.84 2.47 34.06
CA CYS A 145 -7.35 2.39 32.68
C CYS A 145 -8.68 3.12 32.41
N ASP A 146 -9.10 4.05 33.27
CA ASP A 146 -10.36 4.81 33.13
C ASP A 146 -10.20 6.12 32.31
N GLN A 147 -9.08 6.27 31.61
CA GLN A 147 -8.78 7.47 30.83
C GLN A 147 -9.47 7.42 29.46
N ASN A 148 -10.45 8.30 29.26
CA ASN A 148 -11.21 8.41 28.01
C ASN A 148 -10.37 8.92 26.82
N LEU A 149 -9.35 9.76 27.07
CA LEU A 149 -8.50 10.35 26.04
C LEU A 149 -7.07 9.82 26.13
N ARG A 150 -6.70 8.96 25.18
CA ARG A 150 -5.36 8.34 25.10
C ARG A 150 -4.54 8.97 23.98
N VAL A 151 -3.76 10.00 24.30
CA VAL A 151 -3.03 10.82 23.32
C VAL A 151 -2.03 9.98 22.51
N ARG A 152 -1.46 8.94 23.12
CA ARG A 152 -0.51 8.05 22.44
C ARG A 152 -1.04 7.39 21.18
N ARG A 153 -2.37 7.20 21.03
CA ARG A 153 -2.96 6.64 19.81
C ARG A 153 -2.57 7.44 18.58
N LEU A 154 -2.62 8.78 18.65
CA LEU A 154 -2.22 9.65 17.54
C LEU A 154 -0.73 9.58 17.21
N ILE A 155 0.10 9.18 18.17
CA ILE A 155 1.56 9.07 17.99
C ILE A 155 1.93 7.77 17.26
N ARG A 156 1.15 6.68 17.38
CA ARG A 156 1.50 5.37 16.81
C ARG A 156 1.84 5.36 15.31
N PRO A 157 1.10 6.05 14.42
CA PRO A 157 1.44 6.10 13.00
C PRO A 157 2.83 6.72 12.72
N PHE A 158 3.36 7.54 13.64
CA PHE A 158 4.71 8.07 13.54
C PHE A 158 5.77 6.96 13.52
N PHE A 159 5.58 5.85 14.24
CA PHE A 159 6.53 4.74 14.24
C PHE A 159 6.65 4.07 12.86
N LEU A 160 5.54 3.98 12.12
CA LEU A 160 5.53 3.52 10.74
C LEU A 160 6.28 4.50 9.80
N LEU A 161 6.01 5.80 9.93
CA LEU A 161 6.71 6.85 9.19
C LEU A 161 8.21 6.86 9.49
N GLN A 162 8.60 6.63 10.75
CA GLN A 162 9.99 6.67 11.19
C GLN A 162 10.81 5.51 10.63
N ASN A 163 10.22 4.32 10.52
CA ASN A 163 10.92 3.14 10.00
C ASN A 163 11.11 3.19 8.47
N SER A 164 10.09 3.65 7.74
CA SER A 164 10.12 3.64 6.28
C SER A 164 10.84 4.86 5.69
N THR A 165 12.03 4.62 5.12
CA THR A 165 12.80 5.67 4.42
C THR A 165 12.08 6.19 3.19
N LEU A 166 11.33 5.34 2.49
CA LEU A 166 10.57 5.72 1.31
C LEU A 166 9.39 6.63 1.68
N MET A 167 8.70 6.37 2.80
CA MET A 167 7.63 7.24 3.32
C MET A 167 8.15 8.61 3.75
N LYS A 168 9.35 8.70 4.33
CA LYS A 168 9.98 10.00 4.66
C LYS A 168 10.27 10.82 3.42
N LYS A 169 10.74 10.18 2.36
CA LYS A 169 10.99 10.83 1.06
C LYS A 169 9.67 11.36 0.47
N THR A 170 8.65 10.51 0.39
CA THR A 170 7.34 10.90 -0.15
C THR A 170 6.65 11.98 0.69
N LEU A 171 6.77 11.97 2.02
CA LEU A 171 6.25 13.07 2.85
C LEU A 171 7.02 14.39 2.64
N LYS A 172 8.34 14.32 2.48
CA LYS A 172 9.16 15.50 2.13
C LYS A 172 8.79 16.04 0.74
N CYS A 173 8.42 15.17 -0.19
CA CYS A 173 7.86 15.56 -1.49
C CYS A 173 6.57 16.35 -1.30
N ILE A 174 5.56 15.74 -0.66
CA ILE A 174 4.24 16.35 -0.45
C ILE A 174 4.37 17.71 0.25
N LYS A 175 5.27 17.82 1.25
CA LYS A 175 5.54 19.10 1.92
C LYS A 175 6.09 20.16 0.96
N ARG A 176 6.96 19.78 0.02
CA ARG A 176 7.55 20.70 -0.98
C ARG A 176 6.53 21.11 -2.04
N THR A 177 5.57 20.26 -2.37
CA THR A 177 4.50 20.56 -3.36
C THR A 177 3.35 21.36 -2.76
N LEU A 178 3.21 21.37 -1.43
CA LEU A 178 2.11 22.05 -0.72
C LEU A 178 1.94 23.54 -1.04
N PRO A 179 3.01 24.36 -1.19
CA PRO A 179 2.85 25.79 -1.52
C PRO A 179 2.17 26.04 -2.87
N GLU A 180 2.45 25.21 -3.87
CA GLU A 180 1.81 25.32 -5.19
C GLU A 180 0.38 24.81 -5.17
N ILE A 181 0.12 23.73 -4.42
CA ILE A 181 -1.24 23.26 -4.19
C ILE A 181 -2.07 24.33 -3.46
N ALA A 182 -1.45 25.05 -2.51
CA ALA A 182 -2.10 26.10 -1.74
C ALA A 182 -2.54 27.29 -2.62
N SER A 183 -1.78 27.65 -3.68
CA SER A 183 -2.19 28.74 -4.58
C SER A 183 -3.44 28.37 -5.39
N VAL A 184 -3.59 27.11 -5.79
CA VAL A 184 -4.79 26.61 -6.49
C VAL A 184 -5.97 26.47 -5.53
N ILE A 185 -5.74 25.99 -4.30
CA ILE A 185 -6.77 25.95 -3.25
C ILE A 185 -7.25 27.38 -2.93
N LEU A 186 -6.37 28.36 -2.91
CA LEU A 186 -6.74 29.77 -2.74
C LEU A 186 -7.62 30.25 -3.90
N LEU A 187 -7.25 29.93 -5.15
CA LEU A 187 -8.07 30.25 -6.32
C LEU A 187 -9.46 29.59 -6.25
N LEU A 188 -9.51 28.34 -5.78
CA LEU A 188 -10.75 27.60 -5.57
C LEU A 188 -11.61 28.22 -4.46
N ALA A 189 -11.00 28.66 -3.36
CA ALA A 189 -11.69 29.37 -2.28
C ALA A 189 -12.25 30.70 -2.78
N LEU A 190 -11.51 31.44 -3.60
CA LEU A 190 -12.00 32.68 -4.23
C LEU A 190 -13.18 32.41 -5.16
N HIS A 191 -13.11 31.37 -5.99
CA HIS A 191 -14.24 30.93 -6.85
C HIS A 191 -15.48 30.61 -6.01
N LEU A 192 -15.32 29.82 -4.94
CA LEU A 192 -16.41 29.50 -4.02
C LEU A 192 -17.01 30.74 -3.37
N CYS A 193 -16.19 31.62 -2.79
CA CYS A 193 -16.65 32.84 -2.13
C CYS A 193 -17.39 33.78 -3.11
N LEU A 194 -16.84 33.99 -4.31
CA LEU A 194 -17.44 34.86 -5.32
C LEU A 194 -18.81 34.33 -5.77
N PHE A 195 -18.91 33.05 -6.12
CA PHE A 195 -20.17 32.45 -6.53
C PHE A 195 -21.17 32.32 -5.38
N THR A 196 -20.71 32.18 -4.13
CA THR A 196 -21.59 32.23 -2.95
C THR A 196 -22.25 33.59 -2.82
N MET A 197 -21.46 34.67 -2.95
CA MET A 197 -22.00 36.03 -2.90
C MET A 197 -22.96 36.32 -4.06
N ILE A 198 -22.60 35.91 -5.29
CA ILE A 198 -23.49 36.03 -6.45
C ILE A 198 -24.77 35.21 -6.27
N GLY A 199 -24.67 33.97 -5.78
CA GLY A 199 -25.80 33.09 -5.54
C GLY A 199 -26.77 33.68 -4.50
N MET A 200 -26.28 34.16 -3.37
CA MET A 200 -27.12 34.81 -2.36
C MET A 200 -27.82 36.08 -2.88
N LEU A 201 -27.20 36.83 -3.82
CA LEU A 201 -27.84 37.99 -4.45
C LEU A 201 -28.87 37.58 -5.51
N LEU A 202 -28.56 36.56 -6.32
CA LEU A 202 -29.42 36.09 -7.40
C LEU A 202 -30.68 35.39 -6.88
N PHE A 203 -30.52 34.67 -5.77
CA PHE A 203 -31.53 33.82 -5.13
C PHE A 203 -31.97 34.38 -3.79
N ALA A 204 -31.96 35.72 -3.66
CA ALA A 204 -32.41 36.41 -2.47
C ALA A 204 -33.92 36.20 -2.22
N LYS A 205 -34.32 36.36 -0.96
CA LYS A 205 -35.72 36.21 -0.54
C LYS A 205 -36.65 37.16 -1.31
N GLY A 206 -37.43 36.62 -2.24
CA GLY A 206 -38.51 37.33 -2.93
C GLY A 206 -39.81 37.43 -2.11
N GLU A 207 -40.76 38.23 -2.59
CA GLU A 207 -42.03 38.54 -1.90
C GLU A 207 -43.00 37.36 -1.76
N LYS A 208 -42.88 36.34 -2.62
CA LYS A 208 -43.73 35.14 -2.62
C LYS A 208 -43.03 33.96 -1.94
N PRO A 209 -43.32 33.65 -0.66
CA PRO A 209 -42.59 32.62 0.09
C PRO A 209 -42.73 31.22 -0.52
N LYS A 210 -43.88 30.89 -1.12
CA LYS A 210 -44.13 29.55 -1.72
C LYS A 210 -43.33 29.26 -2.99
N GLN A 211 -42.67 30.25 -3.58
CA GLN A 211 -41.89 30.09 -4.82
C GLN A 211 -40.38 30.02 -4.56
N ASN A 212 -39.91 30.34 -3.35
CA ASN A 212 -38.48 30.48 -3.05
C ASN A 212 -37.90 29.28 -2.28
N GLY A 213 -38.25 28.06 -2.68
CA GLY A 213 -37.74 26.84 -2.03
C GLY A 213 -36.20 26.74 -2.07
N GLU A 214 -35.58 27.35 -3.08
CA GLU A 214 -34.13 27.41 -3.23
C GLU A 214 -33.45 28.28 -2.16
N TRP A 215 -33.97 29.48 -1.92
CA TRP A 215 -33.46 30.40 -0.90
C TRP A 215 -33.55 29.73 0.47
N GLU A 216 -34.68 29.09 0.77
CA GLU A 216 -34.90 28.44 2.06
C GLU A 216 -33.97 27.24 2.29
N ALA A 217 -33.74 26.43 1.26
CA ALA A 217 -32.97 25.19 1.38
C ALA A 217 -31.45 25.38 1.26
N TYR A 218 -30.98 26.24 0.34
CA TYR A 218 -29.55 26.28 -0.04
C TYR A 218 -28.91 27.65 0.17
N PHE A 219 -29.58 28.74 -0.23
CA PHE A 219 -28.98 30.09 -0.30
C PHE A 219 -29.43 31.07 0.82
N ARG A 220 -29.86 30.53 1.97
CA ARG A 220 -30.40 31.33 3.07
C ARG A 220 -29.35 32.20 3.76
N ASP A 221 -28.25 31.57 4.18
CA ASP A 221 -27.18 32.16 4.98
C ASP A 221 -25.82 31.88 4.33
N LEU A 222 -24.79 32.67 4.67
CA LEU A 222 -23.45 32.51 4.10
C LEU A 222 -22.88 31.09 4.33
N PRO A 223 -22.92 30.48 5.53
CA PRO A 223 -22.37 29.14 5.75
C PRO A 223 -23.13 28.04 5.00
N THR A 224 -24.46 28.14 4.91
CA THR A 224 -25.30 27.16 4.20
C THR A 224 -25.07 27.24 2.70
N SER A 225 -25.01 28.47 2.16
CA SER A 225 -24.73 28.75 0.74
C SER A 225 -23.35 28.26 0.34
N LEU A 226 -22.33 28.57 1.17
CA LEU A 226 -20.96 28.12 0.94
C LEU A 226 -20.88 26.59 0.98
N SER A 227 -21.54 25.94 1.95
CA SER A 227 -21.55 24.47 2.02
C SER A 227 -22.28 23.83 0.84
N SER A 228 -23.39 24.42 0.37
CA SER A 228 -24.16 23.92 -0.77
C SER A 228 -23.36 23.99 -2.07
N LEU A 229 -22.65 25.11 -2.29
CA LEU A 229 -21.76 25.27 -3.44
C LEU A 229 -20.48 24.43 -3.32
N LEU A 230 -19.96 24.21 -2.11
CA LEU A 230 -18.84 23.30 -1.89
C LEU A 230 -19.22 21.85 -2.23
N VAL A 231 -20.42 21.41 -1.86
CA VAL A 231 -20.94 20.10 -2.27
C VAL A 231 -21.17 20.06 -3.78
N LEU A 232 -21.68 21.13 -4.39
CA LEU A 232 -21.85 21.22 -5.85
C LEU A 232 -20.54 21.19 -6.62
N LEU A 233 -19.46 21.76 -6.06
CA LEU A 233 -18.12 21.70 -6.64
C LEU A 233 -17.64 20.25 -6.80
N THR A 234 -18.09 19.37 -5.89
CA THR A 234 -17.88 17.91 -5.97
C THR A 234 -18.93 17.17 -6.78
N THR A 235 -19.95 17.86 -7.29
CA THR A 235 -21.09 17.32 -8.06
C THR A 235 -22.00 16.35 -7.29
N ALA A 236 -21.86 16.25 -5.97
CA ALA A 236 -22.61 15.29 -5.14
C ALA A 236 -24.10 15.62 -4.98
N ASN A 237 -24.50 16.88 -5.18
CA ASN A 237 -25.88 17.36 -5.06
C ASN A 237 -26.46 17.90 -6.38
N ASN A 238 -25.84 17.55 -7.51
CA ASN A 238 -26.41 17.79 -8.83
C ASN A 238 -27.28 16.57 -9.21
N PRO A 239 -28.57 16.73 -9.54
CA PRO A 239 -29.27 17.97 -9.91
C PRO A 239 -29.98 18.73 -8.77
N ASP A 240 -30.10 18.16 -7.58
CA ASP A 240 -30.99 18.62 -6.49
C ASP A 240 -30.89 20.11 -6.15
N VAL A 241 -29.67 20.66 -6.05
CA VAL A 241 -29.45 22.08 -5.70
C VAL A 241 -30.01 23.07 -6.73
N MET A 242 -30.09 22.66 -8.00
CA MET A 242 -30.53 23.51 -9.11
C MET A 242 -32.03 23.41 -9.38
N ILE A 243 -32.68 22.28 -9.03
CA ILE A 243 -34.07 22.00 -9.41
C ILE A 243 -35.05 23.10 -8.99
N PRO A 244 -35.03 23.61 -7.74
CA PRO A 244 -35.95 24.67 -7.33
C PRO A 244 -35.81 25.93 -8.19
N ALA A 245 -34.59 26.41 -8.42
CA ALA A 245 -34.33 27.58 -9.29
C ALA A 245 -34.72 27.32 -10.75
N TYR A 246 -34.36 26.14 -11.29
CA TYR A 246 -34.63 25.78 -12.68
C TYR A 246 -36.12 25.66 -12.99
N SER A 247 -36.92 25.23 -12.00
CA SER A 247 -38.38 25.16 -12.12
C SER A 247 -39.04 26.54 -12.25
N LEU A 248 -38.41 27.59 -11.70
CA LEU A 248 -38.88 28.97 -11.81
C LEU A 248 -38.51 29.58 -13.16
N ASN A 249 -37.23 29.47 -13.54
CA ASN A 249 -36.73 29.99 -14.80
C ASN A 249 -35.58 29.13 -15.33
N ARG A 250 -35.70 28.71 -16.60
CA ARG A 250 -34.66 27.96 -17.30
C ARG A 250 -33.32 28.70 -17.35
N GLY A 251 -33.32 30.02 -17.31
CA GLY A 251 -32.11 30.85 -17.32
C GLY A 251 -31.19 30.66 -16.10
N TYR A 252 -31.75 30.27 -14.94
CA TYR A 252 -30.94 30.06 -13.74
C TYR A 252 -29.99 28.86 -13.84
N SER A 253 -30.22 27.91 -14.77
CA SER A 253 -29.29 26.81 -15.01
C SER A 253 -27.91 27.27 -15.46
N ILE A 254 -27.83 28.43 -16.13
CA ILE A 254 -26.57 29.01 -16.60
C ILE A 254 -25.63 29.27 -15.42
N PHE A 255 -26.14 29.72 -14.27
CA PHE A 255 -25.33 29.95 -13.07
C PHE A 255 -24.64 28.66 -12.60
N PHE A 256 -25.41 27.58 -12.44
CA PHE A 256 -24.89 26.29 -11.96
C PHE A 256 -23.97 25.61 -12.98
N ILE A 257 -24.28 25.71 -14.27
CA ILE A 257 -23.43 25.18 -15.35
C ILE A 257 -22.09 25.92 -15.40
N LEU A 258 -22.10 27.26 -15.32
CA LEU A 258 -20.87 28.05 -15.28
C LEU A 258 -20.04 27.74 -14.02
N PHE A 259 -20.70 27.65 -12.85
CA PHE A 259 -20.03 27.29 -11.60
C PHE A 259 -19.34 25.93 -11.67
N SER A 260 -20.04 24.89 -12.15
CA SER A 260 -19.48 23.54 -12.30
C SER A 260 -18.42 23.47 -13.41
N GLY A 261 -18.62 24.18 -14.52
CA GLY A 261 -17.67 24.26 -15.62
C GLY A 261 -16.31 24.80 -15.18
N PHE A 262 -16.30 25.95 -14.50
CA PHE A 262 -15.06 26.51 -13.96
C PHE A 262 -14.54 25.74 -12.75
N GLY A 263 -15.39 25.35 -11.81
CA GLY A 263 -14.97 24.67 -10.58
C GLY A 263 -14.47 23.25 -10.80
N SER A 264 -15.34 22.37 -11.30
CA SER A 264 -15.07 20.94 -11.39
C SER A 264 -14.19 20.59 -12.59
N TYR A 265 -14.43 21.17 -13.77
CA TYR A 265 -13.65 20.80 -14.97
C TYR A 265 -12.36 21.57 -15.13
N PHE A 266 -12.32 22.86 -14.79
CA PHE A 266 -11.09 23.64 -14.92
C PHE A 266 -10.21 23.55 -13.67
N LEU A 267 -10.71 23.98 -12.50
CA LEU A 267 -9.89 24.08 -11.29
C LEU A 267 -9.46 22.71 -10.73
N MET A 268 -10.34 21.71 -10.64
CA MET A 268 -9.96 20.38 -10.11
C MET A 268 -8.99 19.63 -11.03
N ASN A 269 -9.17 19.73 -12.35
CA ASN A 269 -8.24 19.10 -13.30
C ASN A 269 -6.89 19.85 -13.34
N LEU A 270 -6.89 21.19 -13.25
CA LEU A 270 -5.66 21.97 -13.11
C LEU A 270 -4.89 21.57 -11.85
N LEU A 271 -5.59 21.40 -10.73
CA LEU A 271 -5.00 20.91 -9.48
C LEU A 271 -4.34 19.54 -9.67
N THR A 272 -5.03 18.62 -10.35
CA THR A 272 -4.48 17.30 -10.69
C THR A 272 -3.20 17.41 -11.52
N ALA A 273 -3.18 18.29 -12.51
CA ALA A 273 -2.00 18.51 -13.36
C ALA A 273 -0.81 19.12 -12.59
N ILE A 274 -1.05 20.08 -11.69
CA ILE A 274 0.00 20.67 -10.85
C ILE A 274 0.57 19.63 -9.89
N VAL A 275 -0.29 18.86 -9.23
CA VAL A 275 0.13 17.75 -8.36
C VAL A 275 1.00 16.75 -9.14
N TYR A 276 0.59 16.37 -10.35
CA TYR A 276 1.36 15.47 -11.22
C TYR A 276 2.75 16.04 -11.58
N ASN A 277 2.82 17.27 -12.08
CA ASN A 277 4.08 17.88 -12.53
C ASN A 277 5.10 17.99 -11.38
N GLN A 278 4.64 18.45 -10.21
CA GLN A 278 5.52 18.59 -9.06
C GLN A 278 5.97 17.26 -8.50
N PHE A 279 5.07 16.28 -8.50
CA PHE A 279 5.39 14.94 -8.05
C PHE A 279 6.40 14.25 -8.99
N ARG A 280 6.24 14.37 -10.31
CA ARG A 280 7.19 13.85 -11.31
C ARG A 280 8.58 14.45 -11.14
N GLY A 281 8.68 15.78 -11.01
CA GLY A 281 9.95 16.46 -10.78
C GLY A 281 10.66 15.97 -9.52
N TYR A 282 9.92 15.69 -8.45
CA TYR A 282 10.49 15.12 -7.23
C TYR A 282 10.94 13.66 -7.39
N LEU A 283 10.15 12.82 -8.06
CA LEU A 283 10.53 11.41 -8.27
C LEU A 283 11.89 11.33 -8.96
N LEU A 284 12.11 12.15 -9.98
CA LEU A 284 13.38 12.25 -10.70
C LEU A 284 14.54 12.63 -9.75
N MET A 285 14.37 13.69 -8.95
CA MET A 285 15.36 14.10 -7.95
C MET A 285 15.64 13.02 -6.90
N SER A 286 14.62 12.28 -6.47
CA SER A 286 14.75 11.19 -5.49
C SER A 286 15.52 9.99 -6.05
N VAL A 287 15.31 9.66 -7.34
CA VAL A 287 16.08 8.61 -8.01
C VAL A 287 17.53 9.04 -8.19
N GLN A 288 17.78 10.28 -8.65
CA GLN A 288 19.13 10.83 -8.78
C GLN A 288 19.91 10.78 -7.45
N ALA A 289 19.29 11.21 -6.35
CA ALA A 289 19.90 11.13 -5.03
C ALA A 289 20.17 9.68 -4.56
N SER A 290 19.37 8.71 -5.03
CA SER A 290 19.61 7.30 -4.72
C SER A 290 20.81 6.77 -5.51
N ILE A 291 20.91 7.07 -6.81
CA ILE A 291 22.06 6.70 -7.63
C ILE A 291 23.35 7.32 -7.08
N LEU A 292 23.32 8.60 -6.69
CA LEU A 292 24.45 9.28 -6.05
C LEU A 292 24.96 8.51 -4.83
N ARG A 293 24.06 8.11 -3.91
CA ARG A 293 24.44 7.33 -2.71
C ARG A 293 25.09 5.99 -3.06
N ARG A 294 24.57 5.30 -4.08
CA ARG A 294 25.15 4.04 -4.53
C ARG A 294 26.55 4.25 -5.10
N ARG A 295 26.74 5.27 -5.95
CA ARG A 295 28.06 5.61 -6.51
C ARG A 295 29.05 6.02 -5.40
N LEU A 296 28.61 6.81 -4.43
CA LEU A 296 29.41 7.21 -3.26
C LEU A 296 29.82 6.00 -2.40
N GLY A 297 28.90 5.07 -2.13
CA GLY A 297 29.20 3.85 -1.36
C GLY A 297 30.21 2.93 -2.07
N VAL A 298 30.08 2.78 -3.39
CA VAL A 298 31.05 2.03 -4.20
C VAL A 298 32.42 2.74 -4.20
N ARG A 299 32.46 4.08 -4.30
CA ARG A 299 33.70 4.85 -4.23
C ARG A 299 34.38 4.73 -2.86
N ALA A 300 33.63 4.86 -1.77
CA ALA A 300 34.15 4.69 -0.42
C ALA A 300 34.76 3.30 -0.21
N ALA A 301 34.10 2.25 -0.72
CA ALA A 301 34.62 0.88 -0.66
C ALA A 301 35.94 0.75 -1.45
N PHE A 302 36.04 1.37 -2.62
CA PHE A 302 37.26 1.38 -3.43
C PHE A 302 38.43 2.03 -2.70
N GLU A 303 38.22 3.21 -2.11
CA GLU A 303 39.28 3.95 -1.41
C GLU A 303 39.80 3.18 -0.19
N VAL A 304 38.90 2.64 0.63
CA VAL A 304 39.28 1.81 1.78
C VAL A 304 40.10 0.58 1.37
N MET A 305 39.73 -0.08 0.27
CA MET A 305 40.48 -1.23 -0.24
C MET A 305 41.83 -0.83 -0.86
N SER A 306 41.94 0.39 -1.40
CA SER A 306 43.20 0.88 -1.96
C SER A 306 44.21 1.26 -0.86
N CYS A 307 43.75 1.77 0.28
CA CYS A 307 44.58 2.04 1.47
C CYS A 307 45.24 0.76 2.02
N GLN A 308 44.52 -0.37 2.01
CA GLN A 308 45.09 -1.67 2.37
C GLN A 308 46.25 -2.09 1.44
N GLY A 309 46.22 -1.67 0.17
CA GLY A 309 47.30 -1.91 -0.79
C GLY A 309 48.56 -1.07 -0.49
N ARG A 310 48.36 0.22 -0.19
CA ARG A 310 49.47 1.16 0.12
C ARG A 310 50.32 0.77 1.33
N GLY A 311 49.72 0.13 2.34
CA GLY A 311 50.43 -0.30 3.55
C GLY A 311 51.39 -1.48 3.36
N GLN A 312 51.27 -2.26 2.28
CA GLN A 312 52.13 -3.43 2.01
C GLN A 312 53.21 -3.16 0.95
N ASP A 313 52.99 -2.21 0.02
CA ASP A 313 53.88 -1.94 -1.13
C ASP A 313 54.78 -0.68 -0.99
N ALA A 314 55.19 -0.33 0.23
CA ALA A 314 55.99 0.89 0.50
C ALA A 314 57.42 0.90 -0.09
N THR A 315 57.76 0.02 -1.04
CA THR A 315 59.10 -0.09 -1.63
C THR A 315 59.21 0.33 -3.09
N HIS A 316 58.13 0.68 -3.80
CA HIS A 316 58.25 1.20 -5.17
C HIS A 316 57.48 2.51 -5.39
N SER A 317 58.26 3.57 -5.56
CA SER A 317 57.86 4.90 -5.99
C SER A 317 57.36 4.86 -7.44
N GLU A 318 56.10 4.52 -7.65
CA GLU A 318 55.38 4.87 -8.87
C GLU A 318 54.08 5.58 -8.50
N GLU A 319 53.69 6.51 -9.36
CA GLU A 319 52.65 7.53 -9.20
C GLU A 319 51.39 7.07 -8.46
N ASN A 320 50.74 8.00 -7.77
CA ASN A 320 49.48 7.90 -7.00
C ASN A 320 48.28 7.32 -7.79
N VAL A 321 48.39 6.11 -8.33
CA VAL A 321 47.30 5.42 -8.99
C VAL A 321 46.66 4.52 -7.95
N GLU A 322 45.46 4.88 -7.52
CA GLU A 322 44.64 4.07 -6.63
C GLU A 322 44.33 2.72 -7.30
N ARG A 323 44.77 1.62 -6.69
CA ARG A 323 44.61 0.25 -7.21
C ARG A 323 44.16 -0.69 -6.10
N VAL A 324 43.26 -1.61 -6.44
CA VAL A 324 42.73 -2.63 -5.51
C VAL A 324 43.17 -4.02 -5.95
N ARG A 325 43.65 -4.85 -5.02
CA ARG A 325 44.03 -6.24 -5.31
C ARG A 325 42.80 -7.11 -5.63
N VAL A 326 42.93 -7.97 -6.64
CA VAL A 326 41.87 -8.89 -7.06
C VAL A 326 41.45 -9.81 -5.90
N ASP A 327 42.40 -10.35 -5.12
CA ASP A 327 42.11 -11.25 -4.00
C ASP A 327 41.26 -10.58 -2.91
N ALA A 328 41.57 -9.32 -2.56
CA ALA A 328 40.80 -8.55 -1.59
C ALA A 328 39.35 -8.35 -2.08
N SER A 329 39.17 -8.03 -3.37
CA SER A 329 37.84 -7.87 -3.95
C SER A 329 37.03 -9.19 -3.94
N LEU A 330 37.68 -10.34 -4.18
CA LEU A 330 37.04 -11.65 -4.11
C LEU A 330 36.62 -12.01 -2.68
N GLN A 331 37.46 -11.73 -1.68
CA GLN A 331 37.13 -11.96 -0.28
C GLN A 331 35.96 -11.07 0.19
N VAL A 332 35.94 -9.81 -0.21
CA VAL A 332 34.83 -8.89 0.06
C VAL A 332 33.54 -9.41 -0.59
N MET A 333 33.57 -9.74 -1.88
CA MET A 333 32.41 -10.25 -2.60
C MET A 333 31.88 -11.57 -2.02
N ALA A 334 32.73 -12.40 -1.43
CA ALA A 334 32.29 -13.62 -0.73
C ALA A 334 31.47 -13.31 0.54
N ARG A 335 31.82 -12.25 1.27
CA ARG A 335 31.18 -11.86 2.55
C ARG A 335 29.96 -10.93 2.40
N VAL A 336 29.82 -10.24 1.26
CA VAL A 336 28.70 -9.33 0.97
C VAL A 336 27.38 -10.09 0.87
N GLN A 337 26.35 -9.59 1.57
CA GLN A 337 24.98 -10.08 1.46
C GLN A 337 24.27 -9.48 0.24
N MET A 338 24.27 -10.21 -0.87
CA MET A 338 23.51 -9.85 -2.07
C MET A 338 22.86 -11.07 -2.71
N LYS A 339 21.98 -10.84 -3.69
CA LYS A 339 21.36 -11.95 -4.43
C LYS A 339 22.47 -12.76 -5.13
N SER A 340 22.39 -14.10 -5.05
CA SER A 340 23.48 -15.01 -5.46
C SER A 340 23.95 -14.82 -6.89
N TYR A 341 23.04 -14.49 -7.80
CA TYR A 341 23.35 -14.31 -9.22
C TYR A 341 24.21 -13.06 -9.49
N TYR A 342 23.92 -11.91 -8.87
CA TYR A 342 24.75 -10.71 -9.04
C TYR A 342 26.14 -10.95 -8.45
N ARG A 343 26.21 -11.64 -7.30
CA ARG A 343 27.48 -12.02 -6.68
C ARG A 343 28.33 -12.88 -7.62
N GLN A 344 27.74 -13.91 -8.23
CA GLN A 344 28.44 -14.79 -9.17
C GLN A 344 28.87 -14.06 -10.45
N ALA A 345 28.04 -13.16 -10.99
CA ALA A 345 28.37 -12.39 -12.17
C ALA A 345 29.56 -11.44 -11.94
N ILE A 346 29.58 -10.74 -10.79
CA ILE A 346 30.68 -9.87 -10.39
C ILE A 346 31.95 -10.69 -10.16
N ILE A 347 31.88 -11.79 -9.40
CA ILE A 347 33.03 -12.68 -9.16
C ILE A 347 33.62 -13.19 -10.49
N LYS A 348 32.77 -13.60 -11.43
CA LYS A 348 33.23 -14.07 -12.75
C LYS A 348 33.96 -12.97 -13.52
N ARG A 349 33.49 -11.73 -13.47
CA ARG A 349 34.19 -10.59 -14.12
C ARG A 349 35.49 -10.22 -13.42
N VAL A 350 35.52 -10.27 -12.09
CA VAL A 350 36.73 -10.05 -11.30
C VAL A 350 37.79 -11.09 -11.66
N GLN A 351 37.42 -12.37 -11.81
CA GLN A 351 38.33 -13.45 -12.20
C GLN A 351 38.84 -13.33 -13.65
N GLN A 352 38.15 -12.57 -14.51
CA GLN A 352 38.58 -12.32 -15.89
C GLN A 352 39.62 -11.20 -16.01
N LEU A 353 39.80 -10.38 -14.97
CA LEU A 353 40.84 -9.36 -14.91
C LEU A 353 42.17 -10.03 -14.54
N SER A 354 43.05 -10.17 -15.52
CA SER A 354 44.35 -10.86 -15.42
C SER A 354 45.41 -10.12 -14.60
N ASP A 355 45.24 -8.82 -14.38
CA ASP A 355 46.35 -7.93 -13.99
C ASP A 355 46.61 -7.84 -12.48
N GLY A 356 45.99 -8.69 -11.66
CA GLY A 356 46.18 -8.72 -10.19
C GLY A 356 45.66 -7.49 -9.44
N PHE A 357 45.52 -6.35 -10.13
CA PHE A 357 45.04 -5.07 -9.63
C PHE A 357 43.89 -4.53 -10.47
N ILE A 358 42.97 -3.80 -9.83
CA ILE A 358 41.78 -3.20 -10.42
C ILE A 358 41.83 -1.68 -10.21
N GLN A 359 41.73 -0.91 -11.30
CA GLN A 359 41.60 0.55 -11.29
C GLN A 359 40.15 0.99 -11.05
N TRP A 360 39.94 2.27 -10.69
CA TRP A 360 38.61 2.82 -10.39
C TRP A 360 37.58 2.59 -11.50
N GLU A 361 37.89 2.90 -12.76
CA GLU A 361 36.93 2.72 -13.87
C GLU A 361 36.50 1.26 -14.04
N ALA A 362 37.46 0.34 -13.96
CA ALA A 362 37.18 -1.09 -14.03
C ALA A 362 36.32 -1.54 -12.84
N PHE A 363 36.63 -1.05 -11.63
CA PHE A 363 35.87 -1.33 -10.41
C PHE A 363 34.43 -0.81 -10.50
N ARG A 364 34.24 0.43 -10.98
CA ARG A 364 32.91 1.02 -11.22
C ARG A 364 32.08 0.18 -12.18
N ARG A 365 32.68 -0.27 -13.29
CA ARG A 365 32.02 -1.11 -14.31
C ARG A 365 31.58 -2.49 -13.78
N LEU A 366 32.20 -3.01 -12.72
CA LEU A 366 31.74 -4.25 -12.08
C LEU A 366 30.34 -4.07 -11.47
N PHE A 367 30.08 -2.92 -10.85
CA PHE A 367 28.82 -2.65 -10.19
C PHE A 367 27.71 -2.19 -11.14
N ASP A 368 28.01 -1.89 -12.40
CA ASP A 368 26.98 -1.68 -13.44
C ASP A 368 26.21 -2.98 -13.77
N GLU A 369 26.73 -4.16 -13.38
CA GLU A 369 26.02 -5.44 -13.51
C GLU A 369 24.75 -5.49 -12.65
N LEU A 370 24.69 -4.70 -11.57
CA LEU A 370 23.48 -4.55 -10.75
C LEU A 370 22.35 -3.84 -11.50
N ASP A 371 22.67 -3.09 -12.56
CA ASP A 371 21.70 -2.35 -13.38
C ASP A 371 21.18 -3.15 -14.57
N LYS A 372 21.65 -4.39 -14.76
CA LYS A 372 21.19 -5.26 -15.85
C LYS A 372 19.96 -6.05 -15.43
N ASP A 373 18.93 -5.97 -16.25
CA ASP A 373 17.74 -6.83 -16.18
C ASP A 373 18.16 -8.25 -16.60
N ARG A 374 18.06 -9.24 -15.69
CA ARG A 374 18.31 -10.66 -16.04
C ARG A 374 17.05 -11.49 -15.97
N ILE A 375 16.87 -12.30 -17.01
CA ILE A 375 15.80 -13.28 -17.13
C ILE A 375 16.05 -14.44 -16.16
N LYS A 376 15.04 -14.82 -15.40
CA LYS A 376 15.07 -15.99 -14.52
C LYS A 376 15.02 -17.25 -15.40
N GLU A 377 16.09 -18.03 -15.45
CA GLU A 377 16.09 -19.31 -16.17
C GLU A 377 15.31 -20.37 -15.38
N HIS A 378 14.44 -21.09 -16.08
CA HIS A 378 13.67 -22.19 -15.49
C HIS A 378 14.55 -23.46 -15.41
N PRO A 379 14.35 -24.31 -14.38
CA PRO A 379 15.09 -25.55 -14.27
C PRO A 379 14.80 -26.47 -15.47
N PRO A 380 15.75 -27.33 -15.87
CA PRO A 380 15.54 -28.28 -16.96
C PRO A 380 14.43 -29.27 -16.62
N LYS A 381 13.74 -29.77 -17.66
CA LYS A 381 12.69 -30.78 -17.53
C LYS A 381 13.28 -32.10 -17.03
N PRO A 382 12.56 -32.89 -16.22
CA PRO A 382 13.04 -34.21 -15.77
C PRO A 382 13.17 -35.19 -16.94
N GLU A 383 14.19 -36.03 -16.93
CA GLU A 383 14.35 -37.14 -17.88
C GLU A 383 13.81 -38.43 -17.26
N TYR A 384 12.91 -39.11 -17.97
CA TYR A 384 12.32 -40.37 -17.54
C TYR A 384 12.90 -41.54 -18.32
N ASN A 385 13.20 -42.66 -17.63
CA ASN A 385 13.76 -43.86 -18.28
C ASN A 385 12.73 -44.63 -19.12
N SER A 386 11.43 -44.53 -18.81
CA SER A 386 10.39 -45.24 -19.56
C SER A 386 9.92 -44.46 -20.78
N SER A 387 9.74 -45.14 -21.91
CA SER A 387 9.23 -44.55 -23.17
C SER A 387 7.80 -44.00 -23.06
N LEU A 388 6.96 -44.56 -22.17
CA LEU A 388 5.60 -44.08 -21.91
C LEU A 388 5.61 -42.69 -21.25
N LEU A 389 6.40 -42.50 -20.19
CA LEU A 389 6.50 -41.20 -19.51
C LEU A 389 7.08 -40.11 -20.42
N GLN A 390 8.02 -40.46 -21.30
CA GLN A 390 8.57 -39.51 -22.29
C GLN A 390 7.50 -39.07 -23.30
N ARG A 391 6.68 -40.00 -23.80
CA ARG A 391 5.54 -39.66 -24.68
C ARG A 391 4.53 -38.77 -23.97
N LEU A 392 4.17 -39.10 -22.72
CA LEU A 392 3.26 -38.28 -21.91
C LEU A 392 3.85 -36.88 -21.65
N GLN A 393 5.13 -36.78 -21.35
CA GLN A 393 5.83 -35.50 -21.15
C GLN A 393 5.79 -34.62 -22.40
N LEU A 394 5.98 -35.20 -23.59
CA LEU A 394 5.85 -34.47 -24.85
C LEU A 394 4.44 -33.92 -25.05
N VAL A 395 3.40 -34.74 -24.83
CA VAL A 395 1.99 -34.34 -24.97
C VAL A 395 1.63 -33.25 -23.95
N PHE A 396 1.95 -33.44 -22.67
CA PHE A 396 1.55 -32.52 -21.61
C PHE A 396 2.37 -31.24 -21.53
N SER A 397 3.54 -31.21 -22.17
CA SER A 397 4.29 -29.96 -22.34
C SER A 397 3.86 -29.14 -23.55
N HIS A 398 2.93 -29.65 -24.37
CA HIS A 398 2.45 -28.95 -25.55
C HIS A 398 1.47 -27.82 -25.17
N TYR A 399 1.56 -26.71 -25.91
CA TYR A 399 0.70 -25.53 -25.76
C TYR A 399 -0.82 -25.85 -25.79
N TYR A 400 -1.25 -26.88 -26.53
CA TYR A 400 -2.66 -27.24 -26.66
C TYR A 400 -3.28 -27.68 -25.32
N VAL A 401 -2.50 -28.27 -24.41
CA VAL A 401 -3.02 -28.66 -23.08
C VAL A 401 -3.42 -27.43 -22.27
N THR A 402 -2.67 -26.34 -22.38
CA THR A 402 -3.04 -25.06 -21.77
C THR A 402 -4.32 -24.50 -22.39
N VAL A 403 -4.45 -24.54 -23.73
CA VAL A 403 -5.65 -24.08 -24.45
C VAL A 403 -6.89 -24.88 -24.04
N VAL A 404 -6.78 -26.22 -23.95
CA VAL A 404 -7.88 -27.08 -23.48
C VAL A 404 -8.24 -26.76 -22.03
N GLY A 405 -7.25 -26.59 -21.15
CA GLY A 405 -7.50 -26.18 -19.76
C GLY A 405 -8.25 -24.85 -19.65
N ASN A 406 -7.92 -23.89 -20.52
CA ASN A 406 -8.60 -22.60 -20.56
C ASN A 406 -10.03 -22.71 -21.11
N ALA A 407 -10.25 -23.54 -22.14
CA ALA A 407 -11.58 -23.82 -22.67
C ALA A 407 -12.48 -24.46 -21.60
N VAL A 408 -11.96 -25.44 -20.85
CA VAL A 408 -12.67 -26.08 -19.73
C VAL A 408 -12.98 -25.07 -18.61
N ALA A 409 -12.05 -24.19 -18.27
CA ALA A 409 -12.29 -23.13 -17.30
C ALA A 409 -13.41 -22.17 -17.74
N LEU A 410 -13.41 -21.78 -19.02
CA LEU A 410 -14.47 -20.94 -19.59
C LEU A 410 -15.83 -21.66 -19.55
N THR A 411 -15.87 -22.94 -19.94
CA THR A 411 -17.10 -23.75 -19.86
C THR A 411 -17.62 -23.82 -18.43
N ASN A 412 -16.76 -24.04 -17.44
CA ASN A 412 -17.16 -24.08 -16.04
C ASN A 412 -17.79 -22.75 -15.57
N VAL A 413 -17.17 -21.61 -15.90
CA VAL A 413 -17.72 -20.28 -15.58
C VAL A 413 -19.06 -20.06 -16.26
N MET A 414 -19.22 -20.49 -17.52
CA MET A 414 -20.51 -20.41 -18.22
C MET A 414 -21.57 -21.29 -17.56
N CYS A 415 -21.24 -22.52 -17.14
CA CYS A 415 -22.15 -23.39 -16.40
C CYS A 415 -22.62 -22.72 -15.09
N ILE A 416 -21.70 -22.19 -14.29
CA ILE A 416 -22.04 -21.50 -13.04
C ILE A 416 -22.89 -20.26 -13.31
N CYS A 417 -22.56 -19.47 -14.34
CA CYS A 417 -23.35 -18.31 -14.73
C CYS A 417 -24.79 -18.72 -15.06
N THR A 418 -24.98 -19.77 -15.87
CA THR A 418 -26.33 -20.25 -16.21
C THR A 418 -27.10 -20.74 -14.98
N ILE A 419 -26.46 -21.47 -14.06
CA ILE A 419 -27.11 -21.95 -12.84
C ILE A 419 -27.47 -20.78 -11.92
N LEU A 420 -26.57 -19.81 -11.72
CA LEU A 420 -26.84 -18.62 -10.92
C LEU A 420 -27.99 -17.79 -11.47
N VAL A 421 -28.12 -17.69 -12.79
CA VAL A 421 -29.26 -17.00 -13.44
C VAL A 421 -30.56 -17.80 -13.22
N LEU A 422 -30.54 -19.11 -13.44
CA LEU A 422 -31.71 -19.98 -13.26
C LEU A 422 -32.21 -20.05 -11.81
N ASP A 423 -31.30 -19.93 -10.84
CA ASP A 423 -31.61 -19.98 -9.42
C ASP A 423 -31.76 -18.60 -8.76
N SER A 424 -31.63 -17.50 -9.53
CA SER A 424 -31.70 -16.14 -8.98
C SER A 424 -33.07 -15.79 -8.40
N GLU A 425 -34.14 -16.36 -8.93
CA GLU A 425 -35.52 -16.14 -8.48
C GLU A 425 -35.99 -17.18 -7.45
N LYS A 426 -35.25 -18.29 -7.28
CA LYS A 426 -35.63 -19.37 -6.37
C LYS A 426 -35.18 -19.07 -4.95
N SER A 427 -36.01 -19.40 -3.98
CA SER A 427 -35.61 -19.34 -2.57
C SER A 427 -34.57 -20.42 -2.24
N ILE A 428 -33.77 -20.21 -1.17
CA ILE A 428 -32.73 -21.18 -0.73
C ILE A 428 -33.32 -22.58 -0.49
N ALA A 429 -34.60 -22.68 -0.11
CA ALA A 429 -35.28 -23.94 0.17
C ALA A 429 -35.74 -24.71 -1.09
N GLU A 430 -35.91 -24.01 -2.22
CA GLU A 430 -36.38 -24.58 -3.50
C GLU A 430 -35.23 -24.89 -4.47
N ARG A 431 -33.99 -24.68 -4.04
CA ARG A 431 -32.82 -24.83 -4.90
C ARG A 431 -32.30 -26.26 -4.88
N ASP A 432 -32.20 -26.86 -6.07
CA ASP A 432 -31.64 -28.20 -6.25
C ASP A 432 -30.10 -28.11 -6.32
N ASP A 433 -29.44 -28.08 -5.16
CA ASP A 433 -27.98 -27.99 -5.03
C ASP A 433 -27.23 -29.23 -5.57
N TYR A 434 -27.94 -30.34 -5.78
CA TYR A 434 -27.37 -31.59 -6.27
C TYR A 434 -26.65 -31.45 -7.62
N CYS A 435 -27.31 -30.84 -8.62
CA CYS A 435 -26.72 -30.67 -9.95
C CYS A 435 -25.46 -29.80 -9.91
N MET A 436 -25.49 -28.73 -9.11
CA MET A 436 -24.34 -27.83 -8.94
C MET A 436 -23.15 -28.56 -8.32
N GLU A 437 -23.37 -29.37 -7.28
CA GLU A 437 -22.28 -30.08 -6.61
C GLU A 437 -21.66 -31.18 -7.49
N VAL A 438 -22.47 -31.89 -8.26
CA VAL A 438 -21.98 -32.89 -9.23
C VAL A 438 -21.09 -32.22 -10.29
N ILE A 439 -21.54 -31.09 -10.84
CA ILE A 439 -20.78 -30.30 -11.82
C ILE A 439 -19.48 -29.79 -11.21
N ASN A 440 -19.54 -29.21 -9.99
CA ASN A 440 -18.37 -28.72 -9.28
C ASN A 440 -17.36 -29.84 -9.01
N CYS A 441 -17.83 -31.01 -8.57
CA CYS A 441 -16.99 -32.18 -8.33
C CYS A 441 -16.28 -32.64 -9.61
N PHE A 442 -17.00 -32.71 -10.73
CA PHE A 442 -16.43 -33.10 -12.02
C PHE A 442 -15.29 -32.14 -12.45
N PHE A 443 -15.52 -30.84 -12.37
CA PHE A 443 -14.49 -29.87 -12.73
C PHE A 443 -13.31 -29.88 -11.78
N ILE A 444 -13.53 -29.99 -10.45
CA ILE A 444 -12.45 -30.09 -9.45
C ILE A 444 -11.56 -31.31 -9.71
N LEU A 445 -12.16 -32.45 -10.06
CA LEU A 445 -11.42 -33.66 -10.41
C LEU A 445 -10.60 -33.48 -11.70
N TYR A 446 -11.17 -32.85 -12.73
CA TYR A 446 -10.42 -32.47 -13.93
C TYR A 446 -9.22 -31.59 -13.60
N TYR A 447 -9.39 -30.62 -12.72
CA TYR A 447 -8.32 -29.70 -12.33
C TYR A 447 -7.21 -30.36 -11.51
N LEU A 448 -7.56 -31.31 -10.64
CA LEU A 448 -6.60 -32.13 -9.92
C LEU A 448 -5.78 -32.98 -10.90
N MET A 449 -6.45 -33.55 -11.90
CA MET A 449 -5.80 -34.30 -12.97
C MET A 449 -4.86 -33.40 -13.78
N GLU A 450 -5.29 -32.23 -14.24
CA GLU A 450 -4.47 -31.27 -14.97
C GLU A 450 -3.20 -30.88 -14.18
N MET A 451 -3.36 -30.55 -12.89
CA MET A 451 -2.25 -30.19 -12.01
C MET A 451 -1.25 -31.35 -11.87
N SER A 452 -1.75 -32.56 -11.63
CA SER A 452 -0.92 -33.76 -11.48
C SER A 452 -0.10 -34.04 -12.75
N LEU A 453 -0.74 -33.93 -13.92
CA LEU A 453 -0.09 -34.14 -15.22
C LEU A 453 0.98 -33.07 -15.52
N LYS A 454 0.73 -31.79 -15.16
CA LYS A 454 1.74 -30.72 -15.28
C LYS A 454 2.93 -30.94 -14.35
N ILE A 455 2.71 -31.39 -13.11
CA ILE A 455 3.78 -31.71 -12.18
C ILE A 455 4.65 -32.86 -12.71
N LEU A 456 4.03 -33.87 -13.33
CA LEU A 456 4.77 -34.96 -14.00
C LEU A 456 5.57 -34.45 -15.21
N ALA A 457 5.01 -33.56 -16.03
CA ALA A 457 5.69 -33.07 -17.24
C ALA A 457 6.89 -32.15 -16.95
N PHE A 458 6.74 -31.20 -16.02
CA PHE A 458 7.75 -30.19 -15.71
C PHE A 458 8.62 -30.55 -14.49
N GLY A 459 8.22 -31.54 -13.71
CA GLY A 459 8.78 -31.82 -12.40
C GLY A 459 8.34 -30.78 -11.36
N TRP A 460 8.44 -31.14 -10.07
CA TRP A 460 8.04 -30.27 -8.95
C TRP A 460 8.70 -28.88 -8.98
N ARG A 461 10.03 -28.85 -9.23
CA ARG A 461 10.80 -27.59 -9.30
C ARG A 461 10.47 -26.76 -10.54
N GLY A 462 10.17 -27.40 -11.67
CA GLY A 462 9.75 -26.73 -12.90
C GLY A 462 8.36 -26.12 -12.75
N TYR A 463 7.40 -26.86 -12.18
CA TYR A 463 6.04 -26.37 -11.93
C TYR A 463 6.03 -25.12 -11.05
N LEU A 464 6.76 -25.15 -9.91
CA LEU A 464 6.88 -24.01 -8.99
C LEU A 464 7.65 -22.82 -9.56
N SER A 465 8.33 -22.97 -10.70
CA SER A 465 9.05 -21.86 -11.34
C SER A 465 8.10 -20.89 -12.05
N TYR A 466 6.96 -21.38 -12.54
CA TYR A 466 5.97 -20.58 -13.27
C TYR A 466 4.90 -19.99 -12.34
N ARG A 467 4.78 -18.66 -12.30
CA ARG A 467 3.78 -17.96 -11.45
C ARG A 467 2.33 -18.34 -11.77
N ASN A 468 2.00 -18.52 -13.05
CA ASN A 468 0.65 -18.90 -13.47
C ASN A 468 0.28 -20.28 -12.94
N ASN A 469 1.22 -21.22 -12.97
CA ASN A 469 1.04 -22.56 -12.42
C ASN A 469 0.94 -22.53 -10.89
N ILE A 470 1.71 -21.70 -10.18
CA ILE A 470 1.56 -21.54 -8.72
C ILE A 470 0.15 -21.04 -8.37
N PHE A 471 -0.37 -20.04 -9.10
CA PHE A 471 -1.71 -19.51 -8.86
C PHE A 471 -2.80 -20.56 -9.12
N ASP A 472 -2.73 -21.25 -10.25
CA ASP A 472 -3.67 -22.32 -10.62
C ASP A 472 -3.61 -23.48 -9.61
N GLY A 473 -2.41 -23.92 -9.22
CA GLY A 473 -2.20 -24.97 -8.22
C GLY A 473 -2.69 -24.59 -6.82
N LEU A 474 -2.55 -23.33 -6.42
CA LEU A 474 -3.09 -22.85 -5.14
C LEU A 474 -4.62 -22.86 -5.15
N LEU A 475 -5.24 -22.39 -6.25
CA LEU A 475 -6.70 -22.44 -6.41
C LEU A 475 -7.22 -23.87 -6.44
N THR A 476 -6.57 -24.80 -7.13
CA THR A 476 -6.99 -26.21 -7.14
C THR A 476 -6.91 -26.86 -5.77
N VAL A 477 -5.86 -26.59 -5.00
CA VAL A 477 -5.72 -27.10 -3.64
C VAL A 477 -6.81 -26.52 -2.72
N CYS A 478 -7.08 -25.21 -2.79
CA CYS A 478 -8.17 -24.60 -2.03
C CYS A 478 -9.55 -25.18 -2.38
N LEU A 479 -9.85 -25.34 -3.68
CA LEU A 479 -11.09 -25.95 -4.15
C LEU A 479 -11.23 -27.40 -3.69
N LEU A 480 -10.14 -28.17 -3.75
CA LEU A 480 -10.12 -29.56 -3.30
C LEU A 480 -10.38 -29.66 -1.79
N VAL A 481 -9.72 -28.83 -0.98
CA VAL A 481 -9.92 -28.81 0.48
C VAL A 481 -11.36 -28.47 0.84
N LEU A 482 -11.95 -27.48 0.17
CA LEU A 482 -13.36 -27.12 0.38
C LEU A 482 -14.30 -28.26 -0.04
N GLN A 483 -14.06 -28.90 -1.18
CA GLN A 483 -14.89 -30.02 -1.64
C GLN A 483 -14.81 -31.23 -0.68
N ILE A 484 -13.61 -31.55 -0.18
CA ILE A 484 -13.42 -32.60 0.83
C ILE A 484 -14.15 -32.22 2.13
N THR A 485 -14.10 -30.96 2.54
CA THR A 485 -14.80 -30.47 3.74
C THR A 485 -16.32 -30.59 3.58
N ILE A 486 -16.86 -30.31 2.40
CA ILE A 486 -18.29 -30.50 2.07
C ILE A 486 -18.66 -31.98 2.19
N PHE A 487 -17.91 -32.88 1.53
CA PHE A 487 -18.17 -34.32 1.62
C PHE A 487 -18.02 -34.89 3.04
N ALA A 488 -17.06 -34.39 3.83
CA ALA A 488 -16.87 -34.82 5.21
C ALA A 488 -18.03 -34.38 6.12
N THR A 489 -18.54 -33.16 5.92
CA THR A 489 -19.58 -32.57 6.79
C THR A 489 -20.98 -33.07 6.42
N TYR A 490 -21.28 -33.17 5.13
CA TYR A 490 -22.64 -33.41 4.65
C TYR A 490 -22.86 -34.83 4.08
N ARG A 491 -21.79 -35.62 3.87
CA ARG A 491 -21.74 -36.91 3.13
C ARG A 491 -21.87 -36.73 1.60
N LEU A 492 -21.86 -37.84 0.86
CA LEU A 492 -21.95 -37.83 -0.61
C LEU A 492 -23.31 -37.29 -1.09
N PRO A 493 -23.35 -36.52 -2.19
CA PRO A 493 -24.58 -36.01 -2.77
C PRO A 493 -25.48 -37.16 -3.25
N PHE A 494 -26.67 -37.26 -2.66
CA PHE A 494 -27.74 -38.16 -3.13
C PHE A 494 -28.92 -37.33 -3.65
N PRO A 495 -29.71 -37.83 -4.62
CA PRO A 495 -30.91 -37.13 -5.07
C PRO A 495 -31.91 -36.95 -3.91
N LYS A 496 -32.36 -35.70 -3.68
CA LYS A 496 -33.17 -35.20 -2.53
C LYS A 496 -32.40 -35.03 -1.21
N TRP A 497 -31.31 -34.26 -1.24
CA TRP A 497 -30.44 -34.04 -0.10
C TRP A 497 -30.64 -32.64 0.51
N ASN A 498 -31.33 -32.58 1.65
CA ASN A 498 -31.46 -31.39 2.48
C ASN A 498 -30.90 -31.68 3.89
N PRO A 499 -29.58 -31.60 4.11
CA PRO A 499 -29.04 -31.75 5.45
C PRO A 499 -29.27 -30.46 6.24
N ALA A 500 -30.36 -30.40 7.00
CA ALA A 500 -30.59 -29.39 8.04
C ALA A 500 -29.68 -29.66 9.27
N LEU A 501 -28.38 -29.87 9.06
CA LEU A 501 -27.43 -30.06 10.14
C LEU A 501 -26.80 -28.71 10.52
N PRO A 502 -26.83 -28.28 11.80
CA PRO A 502 -26.18 -27.06 12.25
C PRO A 502 -24.67 -27.28 12.36
N GLY A 503 -23.97 -27.24 11.22
CA GLY A 503 -22.53 -27.02 11.18
C GLY A 503 -22.17 -25.55 11.45
N LEU A 504 -20.88 -25.26 11.60
CA LEU A 504 -20.37 -23.89 11.80
C LEU A 504 -20.65 -22.95 10.60
N MET A 505 -20.92 -23.52 9.43
CA MET A 505 -21.22 -22.85 8.16
C MET A 505 -22.20 -23.72 7.38
N SER A 506 -23.26 -23.13 6.82
CA SER A 506 -24.30 -23.88 6.09
C SER A 506 -23.77 -24.42 4.74
N LEU A 507 -24.37 -25.50 4.23
CA LEU A 507 -23.99 -26.12 2.95
C LEU A 507 -23.97 -25.08 1.82
N TRP A 508 -25.00 -24.23 1.78
CA TRP A 508 -25.14 -23.16 0.82
C TRP A 508 -23.99 -22.15 0.87
N GLU A 509 -23.53 -21.78 2.07
CA GLU A 509 -22.40 -20.86 2.23
C GLU A 509 -21.08 -21.47 1.76
N MET A 510 -20.87 -22.76 2.01
CA MET A 510 -19.72 -23.51 1.53
C MET A 510 -19.72 -23.65 0.00
N VAL A 511 -20.87 -24.02 -0.58
CA VAL A 511 -21.05 -24.10 -2.04
C VAL A 511 -20.87 -22.73 -2.70
N ARG A 512 -21.42 -21.67 -2.09
CA ARG A 512 -21.21 -20.28 -2.53
C ARG A 512 -19.72 -19.89 -2.51
N LEU A 513 -18.98 -20.28 -1.48
CA LEU A 513 -17.53 -20.04 -1.39
C LEU A 513 -16.77 -20.78 -2.51
N VAL A 514 -17.13 -22.04 -2.79
CA VAL A 514 -16.57 -22.82 -3.90
C VAL A 514 -16.84 -22.11 -5.23
N ASN A 515 -18.08 -21.68 -5.48
CA ASN A 515 -18.44 -20.96 -6.70
C ASN A 515 -17.68 -19.64 -6.85
N MET A 516 -17.51 -18.88 -5.77
CA MET A 516 -16.69 -17.66 -5.76
C MET A 516 -15.24 -17.95 -6.17
N LEU A 517 -14.63 -19.03 -5.65
CA LEU A 517 -13.27 -19.44 -6.02
C LEU A 517 -13.18 -19.93 -7.47
N ILE A 518 -14.22 -20.60 -7.99
CA ILE A 518 -14.27 -20.99 -9.41
C ILE A 518 -14.32 -19.73 -10.30
N VAL A 519 -15.07 -18.69 -9.91
CA VAL A 519 -15.09 -17.41 -10.64
C VAL A 519 -13.70 -16.75 -10.61
N VAL A 520 -13.01 -16.75 -9.47
CA VAL A 520 -11.62 -16.24 -9.36
C VAL A 520 -10.68 -16.98 -10.32
N ARG A 521 -10.96 -18.25 -10.65
CA ARG A 521 -10.15 -19.02 -11.60
C ARG A 521 -10.19 -18.47 -13.02
N PHE A 522 -11.24 -17.74 -13.42
CA PHE A 522 -11.29 -17.06 -14.71
C PHE A 522 -10.09 -16.14 -14.93
N LEU A 523 -9.49 -15.61 -13.85
CA LEU A 523 -8.27 -14.80 -13.91
C LEU A 523 -7.06 -15.54 -14.51
N ARG A 524 -7.07 -16.88 -14.61
CA ARG A 524 -6.03 -17.66 -15.30
C ARG A 524 -5.94 -17.34 -16.80
N ILE A 525 -7.01 -16.86 -17.43
CA ILE A 525 -7.02 -16.53 -18.87
C ILE A 525 -6.27 -15.22 -19.14
N ILE A 526 -6.22 -14.31 -18.15
CA ILE A 526 -5.66 -12.96 -18.28
C ILE A 526 -4.20 -12.96 -18.77
N PRO A 527 -3.28 -13.78 -18.22
CA PRO A 527 -1.88 -13.80 -18.66
C PRO A 527 -1.66 -14.30 -20.10
N ASP A 528 -2.59 -15.08 -20.65
CA ASP A 528 -2.45 -15.65 -22.00
C ASP A 528 -2.84 -14.64 -23.10
N ILE A 529 -3.63 -13.62 -22.74
CA ILE A 529 -3.95 -12.49 -23.63
C ILE A 529 -2.86 -11.43 -23.47
N LYS A 530 -2.05 -11.21 -24.51
CA LYS A 530 -0.89 -10.29 -24.49
C LYS A 530 -1.17 -8.92 -23.86
N LEU A 531 -2.24 -8.25 -24.30
CA LEU A 531 -2.62 -6.93 -23.79
C LEU A 531 -3.00 -6.97 -22.30
N MET A 532 -3.75 -7.99 -21.89
CA MET A 532 -4.22 -8.14 -20.51
C MET A 532 -3.09 -8.58 -19.56
N SER A 533 -2.15 -9.37 -20.05
CA SER A 533 -0.93 -9.75 -19.33
C SER A 533 -0.05 -8.53 -19.04
N LEU A 534 0.09 -7.62 -20.02
CA LEU A 534 0.76 -6.34 -19.83
C LEU A 534 0.07 -5.54 -18.71
N ILE A 535 -1.24 -5.34 -18.78
CA ILE A 535 -2.02 -4.60 -17.76
C ILE A 535 -1.92 -5.28 -16.38
N ALA A 536 -2.04 -6.59 -16.30
CA ALA A 536 -1.96 -7.30 -15.02
C ALA A 536 -0.56 -7.21 -14.40
N SER A 537 0.50 -7.33 -15.22
CA SER A 537 1.88 -7.17 -14.75
C SER A 537 2.20 -5.73 -14.35
N THR A 538 1.64 -4.72 -15.03
CA THR A 538 1.78 -3.32 -14.63
C THR A 538 1.11 -3.07 -13.28
N LEU A 539 -0.11 -3.57 -13.06
CA LEU A 539 -0.83 -3.45 -11.79
C LEU A 539 -0.11 -4.14 -10.62
N VAL A 540 0.40 -5.37 -10.80
CA VAL A 540 1.09 -6.08 -9.71
C VAL A 540 2.40 -5.40 -9.33
N ASP A 541 3.16 -4.90 -10.30
CA ASP A 541 4.39 -4.17 -9.98
C ASP A 541 4.13 -2.77 -9.43
N LEU A 542 3.05 -2.12 -9.87
CA LEU A 542 2.56 -0.88 -9.29
C LEU A 542 2.29 -1.06 -7.78
N VAL A 543 1.65 -2.15 -7.34
CA VAL A 543 1.43 -2.41 -5.91
C VAL A 543 2.74 -2.44 -5.11
N LYS A 544 3.81 -3.02 -5.67
CA LYS A 544 5.13 -3.04 -5.00
C LYS A 544 5.73 -1.64 -4.88
N ASN A 545 5.58 -0.82 -5.92
CA ASN A 545 6.08 0.55 -6.00
C ASN A 545 5.25 1.52 -5.14
N LEU A 546 3.95 1.24 -4.96
CA LEU A 546 3.02 2.05 -4.19
C LEU A 546 3.03 1.76 -2.68
N ARG A 547 3.84 0.82 -2.20
CA ARG A 547 3.87 0.45 -0.77
C ARG A 547 4.08 1.64 0.17
N ALA A 548 4.94 2.59 -0.19
CA ALA A 548 5.12 3.80 0.63
C ALA A 548 3.94 4.77 0.55
N PHE A 549 3.24 4.85 -0.59
CA PHE A 549 2.04 5.67 -0.74
C PHE A 549 0.87 5.07 0.04
N ALA A 550 0.67 3.77 -0.07
CA ALA A 550 -0.28 3.03 0.76
C ALA A 550 0.04 3.19 2.26
N GLY A 551 1.32 3.16 2.63
CA GLY A 551 1.75 3.44 4.00
C GLY A 551 1.36 4.84 4.49
N ILE A 552 1.54 5.89 3.67
CA ILE A 552 1.07 7.25 4.03
C ILE A 552 -0.45 7.29 4.15
N LEU A 553 -1.18 6.62 3.24
CA LEU A 553 -2.63 6.56 3.32
C LEU A 553 -3.10 5.96 4.64
N VAL A 554 -2.52 4.84 5.05
CA VAL A 554 -2.81 4.20 6.34
C VAL A 554 -2.56 5.17 7.50
N VAL A 555 -1.48 5.95 7.47
CA VAL A 555 -1.20 6.97 8.49
C VAL A 555 -2.29 8.04 8.53
N VAL A 556 -2.71 8.55 7.38
CA VAL A 556 -3.73 9.60 7.28
C VAL A 556 -5.10 9.07 7.74
N PHE A 557 -5.52 7.89 7.29
CA PHE A 557 -6.75 7.23 7.77
C PHE A 557 -6.72 7.01 9.27
N TYR A 558 -5.59 6.52 9.82
CA TYR A 558 -5.48 6.24 11.24
C TYR A 558 -5.63 7.52 12.08
N VAL A 559 -4.95 8.61 11.71
CA VAL A 559 -5.04 9.89 12.42
C VAL A 559 -6.47 10.42 12.38
N PHE A 560 -7.10 10.45 11.20
CA PHE A 560 -8.48 10.94 11.09
C PHE A 560 -9.50 10.04 11.78
N ALA A 561 -9.32 8.72 11.78
CA ALA A 561 -10.20 7.79 12.47
C ALA A 561 -10.13 8.00 13.99
N VAL A 562 -8.93 8.12 14.57
CA VAL A 562 -8.76 8.40 16.00
C VAL A 562 -9.34 9.77 16.37
N LEU A 563 -9.10 10.80 15.56
CA LEU A 563 -9.72 12.12 15.76
C LEU A 563 -11.24 12.06 15.65
N GLY A 564 -11.79 11.27 14.72
CA GLY A 564 -13.22 11.06 14.54
C GLY A 564 -13.86 10.42 15.76
N ILE A 565 -13.25 9.37 16.31
CA ILE A 565 -13.70 8.73 17.57
C ILE A 565 -13.68 9.76 18.71
N TRP A 566 -12.61 10.53 18.87
CA TRP A 566 -12.54 11.53 19.95
C TRP A 566 -13.61 12.61 19.87
N LEU A 567 -14.02 13.00 18.65
CA LEU A 567 -14.98 14.08 18.43
C LEU A 567 -16.43 13.60 18.39
N PHE A 568 -16.69 12.39 17.89
CA PHE A 568 -18.02 11.97 17.47
C PHE A 568 -18.46 10.60 18.01
N GLN A 569 -17.68 9.98 18.91
CA GLN A 569 -18.08 8.71 19.53
C GLN A 569 -19.41 8.86 20.27
N GLY A 570 -20.36 7.97 19.99
CA GLY A 570 -21.68 7.96 20.63
C GLY A 570 -22.60 9.10 20.21
N ALA A 571 -22.24 9.91 19.20
CA ALA A 571 -23.06 11.01 18.72
C ALA A 571 -24.35 10.54 18.04
N ILE A 572 -24.29 9.41 17.32
CA ILE A 572 -25.43 8.83 16.59
C ILE A 572 -26.05 7.71 17.44
N THR A 573 -27.11 8.03 18.17
CA THR A 573 -27.83 7.05 18.99
C THR A 573 -28.97 6.41 18.21
N ALA A 574 -29.20 5.11 18.41
CA ALA A 574 -30.35 4.43 17.82
C ALA A 574 -31.68 5.02 18.34
N PRO A 575 -32.73 5.07 17.50
CA PRO A 575 -34.05 5.64 17.87
C PRO A 575 -34.77 4.91 19.02
N GLY A 576 -34.21 3.82 19.56
CA GLY A 576 -34.75 3.06 20.69
C GLY A 576 -34.42 3.61 22.08
N GLN A 577 -33.47 4.54 22.24
CA GLN A 577 -33.22 5.16 23.55
C GLN A 577 -34.11 6.39 23.85
N MET A 578 -34.83 6.88 22.84
CA MET A 578 -35.85 7.93 23.02
C MET A 578 -37.23 7.37 23.42
N SER A 579 -37.41 6.04 23.47
CA SER A 579 -38.72 5.38 23.58
C SER A 579 -39.04 4.70 24.92
N VAL A 580 -38.27 4.94 25.99
CA VAL A 580 -38.72 4.55 27.35
C VAL A 580 -39.74 5.54 27.94
N MET A 581 -40.10 6.60 27.23
CA MET A 581 -41.23 7.46 27.58
C MET A 581 -42.18 7.66 26.40
N SER A 582 -42.76 6.57 25.90
CA SER A 582 -44.16 6.52 25.42
C SER A 582 -44.49 5.14 24.84
N ASN A 583 -45.11 4.29 25.66
CA ASN A 583 -45.92 3.20 25.13
C ASN A 583 -47.03 3.79 24.24
N SER A 584 -47.34 3.08 23.14
CA SER A 584 -48.41 3.32 22.15
C SER A 584 -48.19 4.41 21.09
N SER A 585 -47.31 4.15 20.11
CA SER A 585 -47.58 4.36 18.65
C SER A 585 -46.27 4.35 17.85
N MET A 586 -45.74 3.17 17.55
CA MET A 586 -44.61 3.00 16.62
C MET A 586 -45.09 3.13 15.16
N LYS A 587 -45.75 4.23 14.77
CA LYS A 587 -46.21 4.42 13.39
C LYS A 587 -46.10 5.82 12.78
N ASN A 588 -45.76 6.88 13.52
CA ASN A 588 -45.67 8.24 12.92
C ASN A 588 -44.37 8.96 13.32
N ILE A 589 -43.21 8.43 12.95
CA ILE A 589 -42.03 9.29 12.74
C ILE A 589 -41.99 9.58 11.25
N THR A 590 -42.52 10.72 10.84
CA THR A 590 -42.37 11.24 9.47
C THR A 590 -40.92 11.69 9.32
N VAL A 591 -40.04 10.76 8.96
CA VAL A 591 -38.65 11.06 8.63
C VAL A 591 -38.61 11.74 7.26
N GLU A 592 -37.89 12.84 7.15
CA GLU A 592 -37.70 13.53 5.86
C GLU A 592 -37.03 12.60 4.85
N CYS A 593 -37.57 12.56 3.62
CA CYS A 593 -36.97 11.80 2.53
C CYS A 593 -35.62 12.41 2.13
N GLY A 594 -34.61 11.57 1.88
CA GLY A 594 -33.23 11.95 1.60
C GLY A 594 -32.34 12.09 2.84
N SER A 595 -32.89 11.94 4.04
CA SER A 595 -32.14 12.04 5.30
C SER A 595 -31.33 10.77 5.62
N TYR A 596 -30.33 10.93 6.49
CA TYR A 596 -29.49 9.84 7.00
C TYR A 596 -30.31 8.69 7.60
N GLU A 597 -31.36 9.04 8.33
CA GLU A 597 -32.25 8.12 9.03
C GLU A 597 -33.10 7.29 8.05
N GLN A 598 -33.61 7.91 6.99
CA GLN A 598 -34.43 7.26 5.97
C GLN A 598 -33.61 6.32 5.08
N LEU A 599 -32.38 6.74 4.71
CA LEU A 599 -31.46 5.94 3.90
C LEU A 599 -30.85 4.75 4.66
N GLY A 600 -31.04 4.68 5.97
CA GLY A 600 -30.54 3.57 6.79
C GLY A 600 -29.02 3.58 6.98
N TYR A 601 -28.38 4.77 6.96
CA TYR A 601 -26.93 4.92 7.04
C TYR A 601 -26.33 4.70 8.44
N TRP A 602 -27.13 4.23 9.41
CA TRP A 602 -26.77 3.92 10.79
C TRP A 602 -25.44 3.15 11.01
N PRO A 603 -25.03 2.18 10.16
CA PRO A 603 -23.75 1.48 10.32
C PRO A 603 -22.52 2.38 10.13
N ASN A 604 -22.69 3.55 9.50
CA ASN A 604 -21.63 4.52 9.24
C ASN A 604 -21.56 5.52 10.40
N ASN A 605 -20.80 5.17 11.44
CA ASN A 605 -20.58 5.98 12.63
C ASN A 605 -19.09 6.05 13.01
N PHE A 606 -18.77 6.80 14.08
CA PHE A 606 -17.43 6.90 14.67
C PHE A 606 -17.35 6.19 16.04
N ASP A 607 -18.18 5.18 16.28
CA ASP A 607 -18.26 4.53 17.59
C ASP A 607 -17.10 3.57 17.85
N ASP A 608 -16.50 3.03 16.80
CA ASP A 608 -15.35 2.11 16.86
C ASP A 608 -14.35 2.38 15.73
N PHE A 609 -13.16 1.79 15.83
CA PHE A 609 -12.11 2.03 14.85
C PHE A 609 -12.45 1.45 13.47
N ALA A 610 -13.19 0.34 13.38
CA ALA A 610 -13.51 -0.28 12.10
C ALA A 610 -14.62 0.50 11.35
N SER A 611 -15.69 0.87 12.05
CA SER A 611 -16.74 1.74 11.49
C SER A 611 -16.21 3.09 11.02
N SER A 612 -15.31 3.70 11.81
CA SER A 612 -14.65 4.96 11.46
C SER A 612 -13.88 4.86 10.13
N LEU A 613 -13.16 3.76 9.89
CA LEU A 613 -12.44 3.54 8.63
C LEU A 613 -13.40 3.42 7.44
N VAL A 614 -14.52 2.73 7.61
CA VAL A 614 -15.53 2.57 6.56
C VAL A 614 -16.23 3.90 6.25
N LEU A 615 -16.59 4.68 7.27
CA LEU A 615 -17.18 6.01 7.09
C LEU A 615 -16.20 6.95 6.37
N LEU A 616 -14.93 6.98 6.78
CA LEU A 616 -13.91 7.79 6.09
C LEU A 616 -13.70 7.35 4.64
N TYR A 617 -13.78 6.05 4.35
CA TYR A 617 -13.75 5.54 2.98
C TYR A 617 -14.95 6.01 2.16
N ASN A 618 -16.17 5.93 2.71
CA ASN A 618 -17.39 6.40 2.05
C ASN A 618 -17.31 7.91 1.74
N VAL A 619 -16.79 8.72 2.67
CA VAL A 619 -16.58 10.16 2.44
C VAL A 619 -15.45 10.43 1.42
N MET A 620 -14.40 9.59 1.39
CA MET A 620 -13.30 9.72 0.40
C MET A 620 -13.78 9.54 -1.04
N VAL A 621 -14.80 8.72 -1.28
CA VAL A 621 -15.42 8.53 -2.61
C VAL A 621 -16.31 9.72 -3.01
N VAL A 622 -16.63 10.61 -2.06
CA VAL A 622 -17.37 11.88 -2.25
C VAL A 622 -18.85 11.73 -2.61
N ASN A 623 -19.35 10.52 -2.90
CA ASN A 623 -20.77 10.32 -3.15
C ASN A 623 -21.60 10.43 -1.85
N ASN A 624 -22.76 11.11 -1.92
CA ASN A 624 -23.68 11.33 -0.79
C ASN A 624 -23.04 11.88 0.50
N TRP A 625 -21.83 12.45 0.42
CA TRP A 625 -21.10 12.90 1.61
C TRP A 625 -21.79 14.05 2.33
N GLN A 626 -22.62 14.81 1.62
CA GLN A 626 -23.50 15.84 2.17
C GLN A 626 -24.45 15.29 3.24
N VAL A 627 -24.93 14.06 3.10
CA VAL A 627 -25.85 13.43 4.05
C VAL A 627 -25.13 13.15 5.37
N PHE A 628 -23.86 12.72 5.33
CA PHE A 628 -23.05 12.56 6.52
C PHE A 628 -22.74 13.91 7.17
N MET A 629 -22.32 14.90 6.38
CA MET A 629 -22.02 16.24 6.88
C MET A 629 -23.24 16.88 7.56
N ASP A 630 -24.43 16.75 6.97
CA ASP A 630 -25.68 17.25 7.55
C ASP A 630 -26.05 16.51 8.84
N ALA A 631 -26.01 15.17 8.82
CA ALA A 631 -26.30 14.37 10.01
C ALA A 631 -25.42 14.74 11.20
N TYR A 632 -24.10 14.79 11.02
CA TYR A 632 -23.19 15.16 12.11
C TYR A 632 -23.32 16.62 12.53
N THR A 633 -23.74 17.52 11.63
CA THR A 633 -24.08 18.90 11.99
C THR A 633 -25.31 18.93 12.92
N ARG A 634 -26.33 18.12 12.62
CA ARG A 634 -27.55 18.01 13.43
C ARG A 634 -27.32 17.35 14.80
N TYR A 635 -26.52 16.28 14.84
CA TYR A 635 -26.27 15.52 16.07
C TYR A 635 -25.18 16.12 16.98
N THR A 636 -24.29 16.99 16.47
CA THR A 636 -23.19 17.56 17.25
C THR A 636 -23.15 19.08 17.21
N THR A 637 -22.40 19.67 16.29
CA THR A 637 -22.24 21.12 16.12
C THR A 637 -21.93 21.46 14.66
N GLU A 638 -22.12 22.71 14.27
CA GLU A 638 -21.76 23.20 12.93
C GLU A 638 -20.25 23.11 12.62
N TRP A 639 -19.40 23.10 13.65
CA TRP A 639 -17.94 22.94 13.51
C TRP A 639 -17.54 21.56 12.98
N SER A 640 -18.43 20.56 13.05
CA SER A 640 -18.22 19.24 12.45
C SER A 640 -17.99 19.33 10.93
N LYS A 641 -18.54 20.35 10.25
CA LYS A 641 -18.28 20.61 8.82
C LYS A 641 -16.79 20.79 8.54
N VAL A 642 -16.04 21.44 9.42
CA VAL A 642 -14.58 21.66 9.26
C VAL A 642 -13.85 20.32 9.22
N TYR A 643 -14.25 19.34 10.05
CA TYR A 643 -13.67 18.00 10.03
C TYR A 643 -13.88 17.33 8.66
N PHE A 644 -15.12 17.28 8.17
CA PHE A 644 -15.42 16.63 6.87
C PHE A 644 -14.76 17.35 5.68
N VAL A 645 -14.74 18.68 5.68
CA VAL A 645 -14.05 19.47 4.63
C VAL A 645 -12.54 19.24 4.67
N SER A 646 -11.93 19.20 5.86
CA SER A 646 -10.50 18.91 6.00
C SER A 646 -10.13 17.50 5.53
N TRP A 647 -11.01 16.52 5.79
CA TRP A 647 -10.85 15.16 5.29
C TRP A 647 -10.99 15.10 3.77
N TRP A 648 -12.02 15.74 3.20
CA TRP A 648 -12.22 15.80 1.75
C TRP A 648 -11.01 16.40 1.02
N LEU A 649 -10.46 17.50 1.53
CA LEU A 649 -9.27 18.15 0.97
C LEU A 649 -8.04 17.24 1.04
N THR A 650 -7.84 16.57 2.18
CA THR A 650 -6.67 15.70 2.38
C THR A 650 -6.78 14.39 1.59
N SER A 651 -7.97 13.80 1.50
CA SER A 651 -8.20 12.48 0.90
C SER A 651 -8.53 12.57 -0.60
N SER A 652 -9.73 13.05 -0.95
CA SER A 652 -10.17 13.11 -2.35
C SER A 652 -9.34 14.08 -3.18
N VAL A 653 -9.03 15.26 -2.66
CA VAL A 653 -8.38 16.30 -3.47
C VAL A 653 -6.87 16.10 -3.56
N MET A 654 -6.18 15.83 -2.45
CA MET A 654 -4.74 15.60 -2.47
C MET A 654 -4.37 14.15 -2.79
N TRP A 655 -4.97 13.17 -2.10
CA TRP A 655 -4.49 11.79 -2.15
C TRP A 655 -4.93 11.04 -3.41
N VAL A 656 -6.20 11.12 -3.82
CA VAL A 656 -6.68 10.47 -5.05
C VAL A 656 -5.95 11.02 -6.29
N ASN A 657 -5.74 12.34 -6.36
CA ASN A 657 -5.01 12.95 -7.47
C ASN A 657 -3.53 12.53 -7.49
N LEU A 658 -2.88 12.43 -6.32
CA LEU A 658 -1.53 11.89 -6.21
C LEU A 658 -1.46 10.42 -6.64
N PHE A 659 -2.47 9.62 -6.28
CA PHE A 659 -2.57 8.22 -6.66
C PHE A 659 -2.74 8.06 -8.18
N VAL A 660 -3.63 8.84 -8.81
CA VAL A 660 -3.83 8.84 -10.28
C VAL A 660 -2.52 9.22 -11.00
N ALA A 661 -1.84 10.27 -10.53
CA ALA A 661 -0.55 10.71 -11.09
C ALA A 661 0.50 9.58 -11.08
N LEU A 662 0.58 8.81 -10.00
CA LEU A 662 1.49 7.68 -9.86
C LEU A 662 1.16 6.52 -10.80
N ILE A 663 -0.11 6.19 -10.94
CA ILE A 663 -0.54 5.12 -11.84
C ILE A 663 -0.18 5.50 -13.27
N LEU A 664 -0.49 6.73 -13.67
CA LEU A 664 -0.26 7.23 -15.01
C LEU A 664 1.23 7.17 -15.38
N GLU A 665 2.12 7.62 -14.50
CA GLU A 665 3.57 7.56 -14.73
C GLU A 665 4.09 6.12 -14.85
N ASN A 666 3.70 5.23 -13.93
CA ASN A 666 4.13 3.82 -13.97
C ASN A 666 3.57 3.10 -15.20
N PHE A 667 2.36 3.43 -15.63
CA PHE A 667 1.72 2.83 -16.79
C PHE A 667 2.38 3.31 -18.08
N ILE A 668 2.56 4.62 -18.26
CA ILE A 668 3.21 5.20 -19.46
C ILE A 668 4.60 4.62 -19.64
N TYR A 669 5.41 4.59 -18.57
CA TYR A 669 6.76 4.03 -18.65
C TYR A 669 6.78 2.57 -19.13
N LYS A 670 5.89 1.74 -18.58
CA LYS A 670 5.80 0.34 -18.98
C LYS A 670 5.23 0.17 -20.38
N TRP A 671 4.26 0.99 -20.77
CA TRP A 671 3.65 0.98 -22.08
C TRP A 671 4.67 1.30 -23.17
N ASP A 672 5.40 2.42 -23.03
CA ASP A 672 6.42 2.84 -23.99
C ASP A 672 7.49 1.76 -24.15
N ARG A 673 7.94 1.15 -23.05
CA ARG A 673 8.93 0.07 -23.09
C ARG A 673 8.41 -1.21 -23.75
N SER A 674 7.12 -1.52 -23.55
CA SER A 674 6.48 -2.67 -24.20
C SER A 674 6.31 -2.49 -25.72
N VAL A 675 6.17 -1.25 -26.19
CA VAL A 675 6.10 -0.91 -27.61
C VAL A 675 7.49 -0.94 -28.25
N MET A 676 8.55 -0.59 -27.51
CA MET A 676 9.94 -0.59 -28.01
C MET A 676 10.60 -1.98 -28.03
N CYS A 677 10.18 -2.94 -27.19
CA CYS A 677 10.69 -4.30 -27.19
C CYS A 677 9.92 -5.23 -28.15
N SER A 678 10.63 -6.14 -28.83
CA SER A 678 9.99 -7.11 -29.72
C SER A 678 9.07 -8.08 -28.94
N VAL A 679 7.98 -8.50 -29.56
CA VAL A 679 6.90 -9.33 -28.97
C VAL A 679 7.41 -10.66 -28.37
N ALA A 680 8.57 -11.16 -28.81
CA ALA A 680 9.18 -12.39 -28.29
C ALA A 680 9.98 -12.17 -26.98
N ASP A 681 10.39 -10.94 -26.68
CA ASP A 681 11.20 -10.62 -25.50
C ASP A 681 10.33 -10.40 -24.26
N VAL A 682 9.09 -9.91 -24.43
CA VAL A 682 8.14 -9.60 -23.33
C VAL A 682 7.68 -10.86 -22.58
N GLU A 683 7.53 -11.99 -23.25
CA GLU A 683 7.06 -13.25 -22.64
C GLU A 683 8.17 -13.97 -21.84
N ARG A 684 9.44 -13.75 -22.19
CA ARG A 684 10.61 -14.28 -21.44
C ARG A 684 11.00 -13.42 -20.25
N THR A 685 10.54 -12.18 -20.17
CA THR A 685 11.09 -11.19 -19.24
C THR A 685 10.19 -10.99 -18.02
N GLY A 686 10.49 -11.73 -16.96
CA GLY A 686 10.05 -11.38 -15.61
C GLY A 686 10.78 -10.12 -15.12
N TYR A 687 10.37 -8.94 -15.56
CA TYR A 687 11.00 -7.67 -15.17
C TYR A 687 10.73 -7.36 -13.68
N GLU A 688 11.77 -7.38 -12.85
CA GLU A 688 11.77 -6.61 -11.61
C GLU A 688 12.08 -5.15 -11.96
N THR A 689 11.07 -4.38 -12.39
CA THR A 689 11.24 -2.95 -12.63
C THR A 689 11.30 -2.22 -11.29
N THR A 690 12.48 -1.78 -10.88
CA THR A 690 12.61 -0.77 -9.82
C THR A 690 12.28 0.60 -10.38
N VAL A 691 11.57 1.44 -9.60
CA VAL A 691 11.22 2.84 -9.93
C VAL A 691 12.41 3.65 -10.45
N GLN A 692 13.62 3.26 -10.06
CA GLN A 692 14.87 3.92 -10.41
C GLN A 692 15.27 3.74 -11.88
N LEU A 693 14.88 2.62 -12.52
CA LEU A 693 15.13 2.40 -13.94
C LEU A 693 14.20 3.25 -14.83
N MET A 694 13.11 3.78 -14.27
CA MET A 694 12.14 4.59 -15.04
C MET A 694 12.71 5.91 -15.53
N PHE A 695 13.57 6.52 -14.72
CA PHE A 695 14.11 7.86 -14.98
C PHE A 695 15.54 7.84 -15.52
N ARG A 696 16.09 6.65 -15.83
CA ARG A 696 17.53 6.49 -16.12
C ARG A 696 18.04 7.38 -17.25
N GLU A 697 17.29 7.52 -18.34
CA GLU A 697 17.69 8.35 -19.49
C GLU A 697 17.75 9.85 -19.19
N GLN A 698 17.04 10.28 -18.14
CA GLN A 698 16.94 11.69 -17.74
C GLN A 698 17.90 12.03 -16.58
N ILE A 699 18.68 11.07 -16.09
CA ILE A 699 19.52 11.25 -14.91
C ILE A 699 20.95 11.59 -15.32
N GLN A 700 21.44 12.71 -14.78
CA GLN A 700 22.84 13.08 -14.87
C GLN A 700 23.67 12.20 -13.93
N GLU A 701 24.71 11.55 -14.46
CA GLU A 701 25.66 10.82 -13.63
C GLU A 701 26.53 11.81 -12.82
N PRO A 702 26.77 11.55 -11.52
CA PRO A 702 27.64 12.40 -10.71
C PRO A 702 29.09 12.33 -11.20
N THR A 703 29.81 13.45 -11.15
CA THR A 703 31.22 13.50 -11.50
C THR A 703 32.08 12.89 -10.39
N GLU A 704 33.27 12.42 -10.76
CA GLU A 704 34.20 11.81 -9.80
C GLU A 704 34.67 12.82 -8.74
N GLU A 705 34.91 14.07 -9.14
CA GLU A 705 35.28 15.17 -8.23
C GLU A 705 34.19 15.43 -7.18
N GLU A 706 32.92 15.36 -7.55
CA GLU A 706 31.79 15.53 -6.62
C GLU A 706 31.74 14.39 -5.58
N LEU A 707 32.06 13.15 -5.99
CA LEU A 707 32.09 12.01 -5.09
C LEU A 707 33.26 12.11 -4.10
N VAL A 708 34.46 12.45 -4.58
CA VAL A 708 35.68 12.55 -3.76
C VAL A 708 35.57 13.71 -2.76
N THR A 709 35.08 14.87 -3.20
CA THR A 709 34.87 16.03 -2.32
C THR A 709 33.86 15.74 -1.22
N GLN A 710 32.74 15.06 -1.53
CA GLN A 710 31.80 14.62 -0.50
C GLN A 710 32.43 13.61 0.45
N LEU A 711 33.24 12.67 -0.05
CA LEU A 711 33.91 11.66 0.76
C LEU A 711 34.89 12.28 1.76
N HIS A 712 35.67 13.27 1.34
CA HIS A 712 36.63 13.99 2.20
C HIS A 712 35.96 14.83 3.30
N GLN A 713 34.68 15.18 3.13
CA GLN A 713 33.89 15.91 4.12
C GLN A 713 33.23 14.97 5.16
N HIS A 714 33.42 13.65 5.07
CA HIS A 714 32.78 12.72 6.01
C HIS A 714 33.44 12.70 7.39
N PRO A 715 32.66 12.82 8.49
CA PRO A 715 33.18 12.94 9.85
C PRO A 715 33.73 11.63 10.45
N HIS A 716 33.41 10.49 9.86
CA HIS A 716 33.76 9.16 10.38
C HIS A 716 34.71 8.37 9.48
N LEU A 717 35.11 8.97 8.35
CA LEU A 717 35.99 8.37 7.35
C LEU A 717 37.26 9.24 7.31
N HIS A 718 38.24 8.89 8.14
CA HIS A 718 39.57 9.49 8.07
C HIS A 718 40.40 8.64 7.09
N LEU A 719 40.49 9.10 5.85
CA LEU A 719 41.27 8.47 4.76
C LEU A 719 42.72 8.95 4.72
N SER A 720 43.26 9.39 5.86
CA SER A 720 44.64 9.90 5.99
C SER A 720 45.65 8.80 6.24
#